data_AF-A0A3Q3MTZ7-F1
#
_entry.id   AF-A0A3Q3MTZ7-F1
#
_cell.length_a   1.000
_cell.length_b   1.000
_cell.length_c   1.000
_cell.angle_alpha   90.00
_cell.angle_beta   90.00
_cell.angle_gamma   90.00
#
_symmetry.space_group_name_H-M   'P 1'
#
loop_
_entity.id
_entity.type
_entity.pdbx_description
1 polymer ?
#
loop_
_entity_poly.entity_id
_entity_poly.type
_entity_poly.pdbx_seq_one_letter_code
_entity_poly.pdbx_strand_id
1 'polypeptide(L)'
;MEQEEGGHVNGLSPGRRGSKWGRIALLDKTKEFFRTCDVEGNGFITRTDMRRLHRELPLSAEELEDVFDSLDKDHAGYLTLEAFSSGFSGPQALSFRAKEAFYQSQWEAKLSGVEDEEERHFCMLLESLGAINVFEDPGEVRSLWAQLRRDEPHLLSNFEEFLARVTHQIKDAHQEKKEMESALQRRAATHDSEIRNLYEEMEAQIKNEKERLLLKDSERLQFRSQELEVQLSSKEKELEYLFQKQKRLELQCRDLNSEKQESHVENVKLKMTNDELSRALEGTSQELTLAQEQLAMLQEQAARLQQEKEMEMYRITEGLQREKQSLMKQLDLLSKANDVKAKAKKSPIKVTAAKRTAGKGRERAKRTDVERKAGVEEEVLDSPPDGWPLRRVISIEEDHLPHLLLGGPQPLLHQLSEEDDESDFETSVAVTNSAARKHSFNRAKRTPMSPRGQPVGKETQQVKEGDLFVPDRLFKVVLVGNSSVGKTSLLRSFCEGRFHSTTTATVGIDYSVKTLTLDNMQVAIQLWDTAGQERFRSITKQFFRKADGVVLMYDITVEDSFWAVQPWLNNVQEAAGEGVPILLLGNKMDMDGQREVSFRVAEQLAYVSFTQSLVIFFEVSAYTGKNVTESLTHLARVLIQQEDRVREKTVILSNQPIKKKACCK
;
A
#
# COMPACT_ATOMS: atom_id res chain seq x y z
N MET A 1 -16.06 -44.76 62.53
CA MET A 1 -16.40 -43.43 63.08
C MET A 1 -17.50 -42.88 62.19
N GLU A 2 -18.75 -43.34 62.34
CA GLU A 2 -19.71 -42.97 63.42
C GLU A 2 -19.88 -41.44 63.48
N GLN A 3 -21.06 -40.83 63.34
CA GLN A 3 -22.39 -41.23 63.81
C GLN A 3 -23.50 -40.45 63.06
N GLU A 4 -24.66 -41.09 62.90
CA GLU A 4 -25.98 -40.46 62.75
C GLU A 4 -26.40 -39.77 64.06
N GLU A 5 -27.28 -38.77 64.02
CA GLU A 5 -28.49 -38.74 64.87
C GLU A 5 -29.46 -37.58 64.53
N GLY A 6 -30.74 -37.92 64.38
CA GLY A 6 -31.79 -37.46 65.30
C GLY A 6 -32.36 -36.04 65.16
N GLY A 7 -33.61 -35.95 64.68
CA GLY A 7 -34.41 -34.74 64.77
C GLY A 7 -35.04 -34.48 66.14
N HIS A 8 -35.33 -33.21 66.43
CA HIS A 8 -36.38 -32.82 67.37
C HIS A 8 -37.04 -31.49 66.97
N VAL A 9 -38.37 -31.53 66.93
CA VAL A 9 -39.31 -30.45 66.69
C VAL A 9 -39.46 -29.63 67.98
N ASN A 10 -39.54 -28.30 67.88
CA ASN A 10 -40.37 -27.49 68.81
C ASN A 10 -40.67 -26.07 68.28
N GLY A 11 -41.97 -25.82 68.04
CA GLY A 11 -42.72 -24.61 68.37
C GLY A 11 -42.26 -23.25 67.83
N LEU A 12 -42.80 -22.84 66.67
CA LEU A 12 -42.85 -21.43 66.27
C LEU A 12 -44.29 -20.90 66.35
N SER A 13 -44.51 -19.98 67.29
CA SER A 13 -45.69 -19.13 67.41
C SER A 13 -45.88 -18.27 66.16
N PRO A 14 -47.11 -18.12 65.61
CA PRO A 14 -47.37 -17.28 64.45
C PRO A 14 -47.58 -15.84 64.89
N GLY A 15 -46.52 -15.04 64.91
CA GLY A 15 -46.63 -13.62 65.30
C GLY A 15 -45.45 -12.80 64.83
N ARG A 16 -45.27 -12.64 63.50
CA ARG A 16 -44.46 -11.60 62.82
C ARG A 16 -44.37 -11.89 61.31
N ARG A 17 -45.48 -11.83 60.59
CA ARG A 17 -45.45 -11.87 59.10
C ARG A 17 -46.00 -10.61 58.43
N GLY A 18 -46.78 -9.78 59.14
CA GLY A 18 -47.33 -8.52 58.63
C GLY A 18 -46.31 -7.39 58.41
N SER A 19 -45.23 -7.31 59.20
CA SER A 19 -44.26 -6.19 59.09
C SER A 19 -43.21 -6.35 57.99
N LYS A 20 -43.09 -7.55 57.39
CA LYS A 20 -42.08 -7.83 56.36
C LYS A 20 -42.56 -7.41 54.97
N TRP A 21 -43.86 -7.60 54.68
CA TRP A 21 -44.48 -7.22 53.41
C TRP A 21 -44.62 -5.70 53.26
N GLY A 22 -44.95 -4.99 54.35
CA GLY A 22 -44.98 -3.51 54.35
C GLY A 22 -43.59 -2.87 54.15
N ARG A 23 -42.52 -3.49 54.66
CA ARG A 23 -41.13 -3.01 54.41
C ARG A 23 -40.70 -3.20 52.96
N ILE A 24 -41.06 -4.33 52.34
CA ILE A 24 -40.69 -4.63 50.95
C ILE A 24 -41.42 -3.67 50.00
N ALA A 25 -42.72 -3.46 50.21
CA ALA A 25 -43.49 -2.50 49.40
C ALA A 25 -43.03 -1.04 49.57
N LEU A 26 -42.58 -0.65 50.77
CA LEU A 26 -42.01 0.67 51.01
C LEU A 26 -40.66 0.83 50.30
N LEU A 27 -39.78 -0.18 50.38
CA LEU A 27 -38.48 -0.18 49.68
C LEU A 27 -38.63 -0.13 48.16
N ASP A 28 -39.62 -0.82 47.59
CA ASP A 28 -39.87 -0.78 46.15
C ASP A 28 -40.39 0.59 45.69
N LYS A 29 -41.27 1.23 46.47
CA LYS A 29 -41.70 2.62 46.23
C LYS A 29 -40.55 3.62 46.41
N THR A 30 -39.67 3.42 47.39
CA THR A 30 -38.49 4.28 47.59
C THR A 30 -37.50 4.17 46.43
N LYS A 31 -37.35 2.98 45.83
CA LYS A 31 -36.52 2.75 44.63
C LYS A 31 -37.15 3.32 43.35
N GLU A 32 -38.47 3.32 43.26
CA GLU A 32 -39.21 3.95 42.14
C GLU A 32 -39.11 5.47 42.23
N PHE A 33 -39.27 6.02 43.42
CA PHE A 33 -39.07 7.45 43.67
C PHE A 33 -37.61 7.86 43.41
N PHE A 34 -36.61 7.08 43.84
CA PHE A 34 -35.20 7.34 43.54
C PHE A 34 -34.92 7.43 42.04
N ARG A 35 -35.52 6.55 41.24
CA ARG A 35 -35.42 6.57 39.77
C ARG A 35 -36.12 7.76 39.12
N THR A 36 -37.14 8.29 39.79
CA THR A 36 -37.85 9.51 39.33
C THR A 36 -36.99 10.75 39.58
N CYS A 37 -36.17 10.74 40.65
CA CYS A 37 -35.23 11.81 40.96
C CYS A 37 -33.95 11.75 40.10
N ASP A 38 -33.43 10.56 39.82
CA ASP A 38 -32.21 10.33 39.02
C ASP A 38 -32.51 10.32 37.51
N VAL A 39 -32.93 11.48 36.98
CA VAL A 39 -33.32 11.65 35.57
C VAL A 39 -32.15 11.41 34.60
N GLU A 40 -30.92 11.64 35.05
CA GLU A 40 -29.70 11.49 34.25
C GLU A 40 -29.11 10.07 34.33
N GLY A 41 -29.60 9.21 35.24
CA GLY A 41 -29.18 7.81 35.38
C GLY A 41 -27.77 7.64 35.97
N ASN A 42 -27.33 8.63 36.75
CA ASN A 42 -25.97 8.69 37.29
C ASN A 42 -25.80 7.82 38.54
N GLY A 43 -26.88 7.27 39.10
CA GLY A 43 -26.87 6.41 40.28
C GLY A 43 -26.83 7.16 41.62
N PHE A 44 -26.93 8.50 41.59
CA PHE A 44 -26.97 9.37 42.76
C PHE A 44 -27.88 10.58 42.52
N ILE A 45 -28.53 11.08 43.57
CA ILE A 45 -29.41 12.26 43.53
C ILE A 45 -28.65 13.45 44.09
N THR A 46 -28.58 14.56 43.37
CA THR A 46 -28.01 15.81 43.87
C THR A 46 -29.08 16.73 44.47
N ARG A 47 -28.66 17.72 45.27
CA ARG A 47 -29.58 18.74 45.82
C ARG A 47 -30.43 19.41 44.73
N THR A 48 -29.85 19.64 43.56
CA THR A 48 -30.53 20.24 42.41
C THR A 48 -31.64 19.33 41.87
N ASP A 49 -31.43 18.02 41.89
CA ASP A 49 -32.41 17.03 41.42
C ASP A 49 -33.60 16.95 42.37
N MET A 50 -33.36 16.98 43.68
CA MET A 50 -34.42 17.01 44.69
C MET A 50 -35.27 18.29 44.59
N ARG A 51 -34.65 19.44 44.31
CA ARG A 51 -35.35 20.72 44.15
C ARG A 51 -36.25 20.78 42.91
N ARG A 52 -35.93 20.02 41.85
CA ARG A 52 -36.74 19.98 40.62
C ARG A 52 -38.12 19.36 40.86
N LEU A 53 -38.27 18.53 41.90
CA LEU A 53 -39.52 17.86 42.28
C LEU A 53 -40.57 18.78 42.91
N HIS A 54 -40.23 20.03 43.24
CA HIS A 54 -41.18 21.04 43.70
C HIS A 54 -42.37 21.24 42.73
N ARG A 55 -42.18 20.93 41.45
CA ARG A 55 -43.26 21.03 40.45
C ARG A 55 -44.23 19.85 40.48
N GLU A 56 -43.84 18.73 41.08
CA GLU A 56 -44.56 17.45 41.08
C GLU A 56 -45.08 17.04 42.47
N LEU A 57 -44.53 17.63 43.54
CA LEU A 57 -44.92 17.37 44.92
C LEU A 57 -45.47 18.65 45.59
N PRO A 58 -46.44 18.53 46.53
CA PRO A 58 -47.00 19.67 47.26
C PRO A 58 -46.08 20.15 48.41
N LEU A 59 -44.78 20.28 48.16
CA LEU A 59 -43.76 20.74 49.11
C LEU A 59 -42.97 21.89 48.50
N SER A 60 -42.60 22.89 49.31
CA SER A 60 -41.81 24.04 48.89
C SER A 60 -40.33 23.69 48.61
N ALA A 61 -39.64 24.51 47.81
CA ALA A 61 -38.27 24.18 47.36
C ALA A 61 -37.31 24.15 48.55
N GLU A 62 -37.56 24.99 49.55
CA GLU A 62 -36.83 25.03 50.82
C GLU A 62 -37.11 23.77 51.66
N GLU A 63 -38.36 23.30 51.72
CA GLU A 63 -38.71 22.06 52.43
C GLU A 63 -38.10 20.80 51.76
N LEU A 64 -37.94 20.79 50.44
CA LEU A 64 -37.28 19.68 49.72
C LEU A 64 -35.74 19.69 49.90
N GLU A 65 -35.15 20.88 50.04
CA GLU A 65 -33.73 21.03 50.40
C GLU A 65 -33.47 20.60 51.86
N ASP A 66 -34.36 20.94 52.80
CA ASP A 66 -34.30 20.47 54.19
C ASP A 66 -34.42 18.94 54.29
N VAL A 67 -35.28 18.33 53.45
CA VAL A 67 -35.38 16.87 53.36
C VAL A 67 -34.08 16.27 52.81
N PHE A 68 -33.47 16.87 51.78
CA PHE A 68 -32.17 16.43 51.26
C PHE A 68 -31.08 16.49 52.33
N ASP A 69 -30.99 17.59 53.07
CA ASP A 69 -29.99 17.80 54.12
C ASP A 69 -30.19 16.85 55.31
N SER A 70 -31.44 16.45 55.59
CA SER A 70 -31.74 15.44 56.61
C SER A 70 -31.33 14.01 56.20
N LEU A 71 -31.27 13.75 54.89
CA LEU A 71 -30.89 12.46 54.31
C LEU A 71 -29.38 12.38 54.04
N ASP A 72 -28.71 13.49 53.70
CA ASP A 72 -27.27 13.60 53.44
C ASP A 72 -26.48 13.84 54.73
N LYS A 73 -26.52 12.83 55.61
CA LYS A 73 -25.86 12.89 56.94
C LYS A 73 -24.35 13.04 56.87
N ASP A 74 -23.75 12.66 55.75
CA ASP A 74 -22.31 12.71 55.53
C ASP A 74 -21.87 14.00 54.83
N HIS A 75 -22.81 14.90 54.50
CA HIS A 75 -22.59 16.13 53.73
C HIS A 75 -21.79 15.91 52.44
N ALA A 76 -22.03 14.78 51.77
CA ALA A 76 -21.34 14.40 50.55
C ALA A 76 -21.79 15.24 49.34
N GLY A 77 -22.95 15.90 49.44
CA GLY A 77 -23.56 16.69 48.37
C GLY A 77 -24.32 15.85 47.34
N TYR A 78 -24.38 14.53 47.53
CA TYR A 78 -25.12 13.59 46.70
C TYR A 78 -25.63 12.40 47.53
N LEU A 79 -26.82 11.90 47.19
CA LEU A 79 -27.47 10.77 47.85
C LEU A 79 -27.40 9.52 46.98
N THR A 80 -26.74 8.47 47.46
CA THR A 80 -26.77 7.15 46.84
C THR A 80 -28.08 6.42 47.18
N LEU A 81 -28.44 5.40 46.39
CA LEU A 81 -29.66 4.61 46.61
C LEU A 81 -29.74 4.00 48.02
N GLU A 82 -28.60 3.62 48.59
CA GLU A 82 -28.50 3.08 49.95
C GLU A 82 -28.74 4.15 51.02
N ALA A 83 -28.10 5.31 50.90
CA ALA A 83 -28.29 6.44 51.81
C ALA A 83 -29.76 6.91 51.80
N PHE A 84 -30.33 7.09 50.60
CA PHE A 84 -31.72 7.48 50.39
C PHE A 84 -32.70 6.47 51.01
N SER A 85 -32.51 5.16 50.76
CA SER A 85 -33.40 4.11 51.28
C SER A 85 -33.30 3.95 52.81
N SER A 86 -32.12 4.23 53.37
CA SER A 86 -31.89 4.13 54.82
C SER A 86 -32.62 5.23 55.61
N GLY A 87 -32.73 6.44 55.05
CA GLY A 87 -33.37 7.58 55.71
C GLY A 87 -34.87 7.40 55.94
N PHE A 88 -35.57 6.76 55.01
CA PHE A 88 -37.00 6.41 55.15
C PHE A 88 -37.25 5.17 56.02
N SER A 89 -36.22 4.39 56.32
CA SER A 89 -36.32 3.15 57.11
C SER A 89 -35.96 3.34 58.60
N GLY A 90 -35.49 4.53 58.99
CA GLY A 90 -35.01 4.85 60.34
C GLY A 90 -36.06 5.40 61.31
N PRO A 91 -35.73 5.52 62.62
CA PRO A 91 -36.64 5.94 63.69
C PRO A 91 -37.21 7.37 63.57
N GLN A 92 -36.74 8.19 62.62
CA GLN A 92 -37.27 9.53 62.33
C GLN A 92 -38.56 9.52 61.48
N ALA A 93 -38.95 8.38 60.88
CA ALA A 93 -40.24 8.21 60.20
C ALA A 93 -41.46 8.39 61.15
N LEU A 94 -41.23 8.39 62.47
CA LEU A 94 -42.24 8.64 63.50
C LEU A 94 -42.71 10.10 63.54
N SER A 95 -41.93 11.06 63.02
CA SER A 95 -42.33 12.48 62.95
C SER A 95 -43.36 12.75 61.86
N PHE A 96 -43.24 12.08 60.70
CA PHE A 96 -44.21 12.19 59.60
C PHE A 96 -45.55 11.53 59.94
N ARG A 97 -45.54 10.42 60.69
CA ARG A 97 -46.75 9.70 61.11
C ARG A 97 -47.62 10.49 62.10
N ALA A 98 -47.03 11.43 62.84
CA ALA A 98 -47.74 12.30 63.77
C ALA A 98 -48.57 13.39 63.06
N LYS A 99 -48.18 13.81 61.85
CA LYS A 99 -48.93 14.78 61.04
C LYS A 99 -50.11 14.13 60.29
N GLU A 100 -49.99 12.85 59.93
CA GLU A 100 -51.06 12.08 59.27
C GLU A 100 -52.25 11.81 60.20
N ALA A 101 -51.98 11.55 61.50
CA ALA A 101 -53.01 11.40 62.53
C ALA A 101 -53.80 12.71 62.80
N PHE A 102 -53.19 13.87 62.56
CA PHE A 102 -53.83 15.18 62.72
C PHE A 102 -54.84 15.48 61.60
N TYR A 103 -54.57 15.03 60.38
CA TYR A 103 -55.53 15.12 59.26
C TYR A 103 -56.69 14.14 59.42
N GLN A 104 -56.43 12.93 59.92
CA GLN A 104 -57.45 11.89 60.07
C GLN A 104 -58.49 12.23 61.16
N SER A 105 -58.05 12.89 62.24
CA SER A 105 -58.93 13.37 63.33
C SER A 105 -59.87 14.51 62.91
N GLN A 106 -59.54 15.23 61.83
CA GLN A 106 -60.35 16.34 61.31
C GLN A 106 -61.46 15.88 60.35
N TRP A 107 -61.33 14.66 59.81
CA TRP A 107 -62.33 14.03 58.93
C TRP A 107 -63.49 13.38 59.71
N GLU A 108 -63.22 12.80 60.88
CA GLU A 108 -64.25 12.14 61.70
C GLU A 108 -65.21 13.12 62.41
N ALA A 109 -64.87 14.42 62.47
CA ALA A 109 -65.67 15.43 63.15
C ALA A 109 -66.76 16.09 62.28
N LYS A 110 -66.93 15.68 61.01
CA LYS A 110 -67.76 16.41 60.03
C LYS A 110 -68.99 15.70 59.48
N LEU A 111 -69.43 14.62 60.10
CA LEU A 111 -70.64 13.89 59.67
C LEU A 111 -71.58 13.71 60.87
N SER A 112 -72.59 14.56 60.92
CA SER A 112 -73.75 14.38 61.81
C SER A 112 -75.01 14.75 61.03
N GLY A 113 -75.91 13.77 60.87
CA GLY A 113 -77.30 14.01 60.44
C GLY A 113 -77.88 12.95 59.49
N VAL A 114 -78.61 11.98 60.05
CA VAL A 114 -79.73 11.18 59.47
C VAL A 114 -79.51 10.36 58.19
N GLU A 115 -78.52 10.66 57.33
CA GLU A 115 -78.08 9.80 56.20
C GLU A 115 -77.24 8.59 56.67
N ASP A 116 -76.83 8.60 57.94
CA ASP A 116 -75.91 7.66 58.58
C ASP A 116 -76.43 6.22 58.73
N GLU A 117 -77.74 6.00 58.83
CA GLU A 117 -78.29 4.63 59.02
C GLU A 117 -78.40 3.89 57.68
N GLU A 118 -78.90 4.54 56.63
CA GLU A 118 -78.99 3.93 55.29
C GLU A 118 -77.61 3.62 54.72
N GLU A 119 -76.62 4.50 54.97
CA GLU A 119 -75.21 4.30 54.68
C GLU A 119 -74.66 3.03 55.35
N ARG A 120 -74.87 2.91 56.66
CA ARG A 120 -74.41 1.75 57.44
C ARG A 120 -75.10 0.48 56.99
N HIS A 121 -76.40 0.51 56.69
CA HIS A 121 -77.12 -0.66 56.20
C HIS A 121 -76.66 -1.10 54.81
N PHE A 122 -76.43 -0.17 53.90
CA PHE A 122 -75.90 -0.48 52.57
C PHE A 122 -74.45 -1.00 52.64
N CYS A 123 -73.60 -0.42 53.48
CA CYS A 123 -72.24 -0.90 53.72
C CYS A 123 -72.24 -2.32 54.32
N MET A 124 -73.10 -2.60 55.30
CA MET A 124 -73.25 -3.95 55.86
C MET A 124 -73.74 -4.96 54.80
N LEU A 125 -74.64 -4.55 53.91
CA LEU A 125 -75.07 -5.38 52.78
C LEU A 125 -73.89 -5.66 51.83
N LEU A 126 -73.17 -4.63 51.37
CA LEU A 126 -72.00 -4.81 50.52
C LEU A 126 -70.90 -5.63 51.21
N GLU A 127 -70.74 -5.52 52.52
CA GLU A 127 -69.85 -6.37 53.32
C GLU A 127 -70.30 -7.83 53.30
N SER A 128 -71.58 -8.10 53.56
CA SER A 128 -72.15 -9.45 53.52
C SER A 128 -72.11 -10.10 52.14
N LEU A 129 -72.24 -9.30 51.08
CA LEU A 129 -72.09 -9.73 49.68
C LEU A 129 -70.61 -9.74 49.23
N GLY A 130 -69.71 -9.19 50.05
CA GLY A 130 -68.29 -9.01 49.76
C GLY A 130 -68.01 -8.08 48.57
N ALA A 131 -68.89 -7.15 48.26
CA ALA A 131 -68.90 -6.29 47.08
C ALA A 131 -68.23 -4.91 47.26
N ILE A 132 -67.68 -4.63 48.45
CA ILE A 132 -67.18 -3.32 48.90
C ILE A 132 -66.24 -2.64 47.87
N ASN A 133 -65.36 -3.40 47.21
CA ASN A 133 -64.37 -2.89 46.26
C ASN A 133 -64.55 -3.45 44.83
N VAL A 134 -65.74 -3.96 44.51
CA VAL A 134 -66.01 -4.66 43.24
C VAL A 134 -66.60 -3.72 42.19
N PHE A 135 -67.34 -2.69 42.63
CA PHE A 135 -67.95 -1.68 41.77
C PHE A 135 -67.10 -0.41 41.73
N GLU A 136 -66.91 0.15 40.53
CA GLU A 136 -66.15 1.41 40.33
C GLU A 136 -66.89 2.63 40.89
N ASP A 137 -68.23 2.62 40.86
CA ASP A 137 -69.08 3.65 41.48
C ASP A 137 -70.15 3.02 42.40
N PRO A 138 -69.86 2.87 43.70
CA PRO A 138 -70.83 2.37 44.67
C PRO A 138 -72.02 3.31 44.91
N GLY A 139 -71.92 4.59 44.51
CA GLY A 139 -72.91 5.63 44.77
C GLY A 139 -74.20 5.43 43.98
N GLU A 140 -74.11 5.01 42.71
CA GLU A 140 -75.28 4.73 41.87
C GLU A 140 -76.04 3.49 42.36
N VAL A 141 -75.30 2.43 42.73
CA VAL A 141 -75.86 1.19 43.28
C VAL A 141 -76.56 1.46 44.60
N ARG A 142 -75.99 2.34 45.43
CA ARG A 142 -76.59 2.80 46.68
C ARG A 142 -77.90 3.56 46.44
N SER A 143 -77.89 4.51 45.51
CA SER A 143 -79.08 5.32 45.18
C SER A 143 -80.24 4.41 44.73
N LEU A 144 -79.94 3.42 43.90
CA LEU A 144 -80.92 2.44 43.42
C LEU A 144 -81.44 1.54 44.54
N TRP A 145 -80.55 1.05 45.42
CA TRP A 145 -80.94 0.24 46.58
C TRP A 145 -81.83 1.02 47.56
N ALA A 146 -81.49 2.28 47.85
CA ALA A 146 -82.26 3.14 48.74
C ALA A 146 -83.64 3.48 48.15
N GLN A 147 -83.74 3.67 46.83
CA GLN A 147 -85.00 3.90 46.14
C GLN A 147 -85.90 2.65 46.14
N LEU A 148 -85.35 1.48 45.83
CA LEU A 148 -86.08 0.21 45.89
C LEU A 148 -86.60 -0.12 47.29
N ARG A 149 -85.82 0.18 48.33
CA ARG A 149 -86.23 -0.03 49.72
C ARG A 149 -87.41 0.87 50.14
N ARG A 150 -87.53 2.07 49.57
CA ARG A 150 -88.62 3.02 49.87
C ARG A 150 -89.89 2.76 49.04
N ASP A 151 -89.73 2.51 47.75
CA ASP A 151 -90.86 2.48 46.81
C ASP A 151 -91.44 1.05 46.65
N GLU A 152 -90.59 0.03 46.58
CA GLU A 152 -90.97 -1.36 46.21
C GLU A 152 -90.19 -2.41 47.04
N PRO A 153 -90.47 -2.55 48.36
CA PRO A 153 -89.65 -3.34 49.28
C PRO A 153 -89.65 -4.86 48.97
N HIS A 154 -90.64 -5.35 48.24
CA HIS A 154 -90.75 -6.76 47.86
C HIS A 154 -89.74 -7.19 46.79
N LEU A 155 -89.14 -6.24 46.06
CA LEU A 155 -88.12 -6.50 45.03
C LEU A 155 -86.69 -6.42 45.56
N LEU A 156 -86.51 -5.96 46.80
CA LEU A 156 -85.18 -5.75 47.40
C LEU A 156 -84.36 -7.06 47.45
N SER A 157 -84.98 -8.17 47.83
CA SER A 157 -84.32 -9.48 47.86
C SER A 157 -83.82 -9.94 46.49
N ASN A 158 -84.56 -9.64 45.41
CA ASN A 158 -84.16 -10.00 44.05
C ASN A 158 -82.98 -9.14 43.59
N PHE A 159 -82.96 -7.86 43.98
CA PHE A 159 -81.88 -6.94 43.69
C PHE A 159 -80.60 -7.31 44.47
N GLU A 160 -80.72 -7.67 45.75
CA GLU A 160 -79.60 -8.16 46.56
C GLU A 160 -79.04 -9.49 46.02
N GLU A 161 -79.89 -10.42 45.58
CA GLU A 161 -79.44 -11.65 44.91
C GLU A 161 -78.76 -11.36 43.56
N PHE A 162 -79.27 -10.39 42.80
CA PHE A 162 -78.64 -9.93 41.56
C PHE A 162 -77.25 -9.34 41.82
N LEU A 163 -77.11 -8.46 42.82
CA LEU A 163 -75.82 -7.90 43.23
C LEU A 163 -74.86 -8.99 43.69
N ALA A 164 -75.33 -10.01 44.42
CA ALA A 164 -74.51 -11.15 44.81
C ALA A 164 -73.95 -11.90 43.60
N ARG A 165 -74.78 -12.18 42.59
CA ARG A 165 -74.38 -12.87 41.36
C ARG A 165 -73.40 -12.05 40.53
N VAL A 166 -73.65 -10.75 40.35
CA VAL A 166 -72.75 -9.85 39.61
C VAL A 166 -71.42 -9.71 40.34
N THR A 167 -71.45 -9.57 41.67
CA THR A 167 -70.23 -9.50 42.49
C THR A 167 -69.40 -10.76 42.35
N HIS A 168 -70.04 -11.93 42.37
CA HIS A 168 -69.35 -13.21 42.18
C HIS A 168 -68.72 -13.32 40.78
N GLN A 169 -69.46 -12.98 39.71
CA GLN A 169 -68.94 -13.01 38.35
C GLN A 169 -67.76 -12.07 38.12
N ILE A 170 -67.82 -10.86 38.68
CA ILE A 170 -66.72 -9.89 38.57
C ILE A 170 -65.48 -10.40 39.33
N LYS A 171 -65.67 -10.98 40.53
CA LYS A 171 -64.56 -11.58 41.29
C LYS A 171 -63.92 -12.75 40.56
N ASP A 172 -64.73 -13.64 39.99
CA ASP A 172 -64.25 -14.79 39.23
C ASP A 172 -63.48 -14.32 38.00
N ALA A 173 -64.00 -13.33 37.26
CA ALA A 173 -63.30 -12.74 36.11
C ALA A 173 -61.98 -12.05 36.52
N HIS A 174 -61.94 -11.36 37.67
CA HIS A 174 -60.69 -10.79 38.18
C HIS A 174 -59.68 -11.86 38.59
N GLN A 175 -60.13 -12.97 39.17
CA GLN A 175 -59.28 -14.09 39.53
C GLN A 175 -58.72 -14.78 38.28
N GLU A 176 -59.55 -15.04 37.26
CA GLU A 176 -59.12 -15.57 35.96
C GLU A 176 -58.11 -14.65 35.27
N LYS A 177 -58.36 -13.33 35.28
CA LYS A 177 -57.42 -12.33 34.75
C LYS A 177 -56.06 -12.43 35.45
N LYS A 178 -56.05 -12.49 36.79
CA LYS A 178 -54.82 -12.60 37.58
C LYS A 178 -54.08 -13.90 37.29
N GLU A 179 -54.80 -15.01 37.12
CA GLU A 179 -54.22 -16.29 36.73
C GLU A 179 -53.59 -16.23 35.34
N MET A 180 -54.29 -15.65 34.36
CA MET A 180 -53.75 -15.43 33.01
C MET A 180 -52.51 -14.53 33.01
N GLU A 181 -52.54 -13.42 33.77
CA GLU A 181 -51.39 -12.52 33.92
C GLU A 181 -50.18 -13.27 34.51
N SER A 182 -50.39 -14.10 35.54
CA SER A 182 -49.33 -14.90 36.15
C SER A 182 -48.77 -15.97 35.19
N ALA A 183 -49.61 -16.55 34.34
CA ALA A 183 -49.19 -17.53 33.33
C ALA A 183 -48.37 -16.84 32.22
N LEU A 184 -48.80 -15.66 31.78
CA LEU A 184 -48.09 -14.87 30.79
C LEU A 184 -46.74 -14.39 31.32
N GLN A 185 -46.67 -13.91 32.56
CA GLN A 185 -45.40 -13.53 33.20
C GLN A 185 -44.44 -14.72 33.32
N ARG A 186 -44.92 -15.90 33.70
CA ARG A 186 -44.08 -17.11 33.72
C ARG A 186 -43.53 -17.45 32.34
N ARG A 187 -44.37 -17.37 31.31
CA ARG A 187 -43.96 -17.64 29.92
C ARG A 187 -42.98 -16.60 29.38
N ALA A 188 -43.17 -15.33 29.71
CA ALA A 188 -42.22 -14.27 29.38
C ALA A 188 -40.86 -14.54 30.05
N ALA A 189 -40.86 -14.87 31.34
CA ALA A 189 -39.62 -15.17 32.08
C ALA A 189 -38.89 -16.41 31.53
N THR A 190 -39.61 -17.45 31.07
CA THR A 190 -38.97 -18.60 30.42
C THR A 190 -38.35 -18.22 29.08
N HIS A 191 -39.04 -17.43 28.25
CA HIS A 191 -38.49 -16.97 26.99
C HIS A 191 -37.28 -16.05 27.18
N ASP A 192 -37.31 -15.16 28.18
CA ASP A 192 -36.15 -14.31 28.52
C ASP A 192 -34.96 -15.14 29.01
N SER A 193 -35.19 -16.27 29.69
CA SER A 193 -34.13 -17.20 30.07
C SER A 193 -33.56 -17.94 28.86
N GLU A 194 -34.41 -18.42 27.95
CA GLU A 194 -33.98 -19.09 26.71
C GLU A 194 -33.15 -18.16 25.84
N ILE A 195 -33.61 -16.91 25.68
CA ILE A 195 -32.91 -15.88 24.92
C ILE A 195 -31.53 -15.62 25.52
N ARG A 196 -31.42 -15.47 26.86
CA ARG A 196 -30.13 -15.29 27.53
C ARG A 196 -29.18 -16.46 27.32
N ASN A 197 -29.68 -17.69 27.48
CA ASN A 197 -28.86 -18.88 27.24
C ASN A 197 -28.34 -18.95 25.80
N LEU A 198 -29.16 -18.61 24.81
CA LEU A 198 -28.75 -18.55 23.40
C LEU A 198 -27.69 -17.47 23.15
N TYR A 199 -27.81 -16.30 23.78
CA TYR A 199 -26.78 -15.26 23.70
C TYR A 199 -25.45 -15.72 24.30
N GLU A 200 -25.48 -16.33 25.49
CA GLU A 200 -24.28 -16.86 26.15
C GLU A 200 -23.60 -17.95 25.30
N GLU A 201 -24.38 -18.86 24.71
CA GLU A 201 -23.87 -19.90 23.82
C GLU A 201 -23.25 -19.31 22.54
N MET A 202 -23.92 -18.34 21.92
CA MET A 202 -23.40 -17.65 20.74
C MET A 202 -22.10 -16.89 21.04
N GLU A 203 -22.02 -16.19 22.18
CA GLU A 203 -20.80 -15.50 22.60
C GLU A 203 -19.65 -16.46 22.85
N ALA A 204 -19.92 -17.61 23.48
CA ALA A 204 -18.92 -18.67 23.68
C ALA A 204 -18.41 -19.23 22.35
N GLN A 205 -19.30 -19.45 21.37
CA GLN A 205 -18.90 -19.90 20.02
C GLN A 205 -18.04 -18.86 19.31
N ILE A 206 -18.42 -17.58 19.35
CA ILE A 206 -17.64 -16.48 18.76
C ILE A 206 -16.24 -16.43 19.39
N LYS A 207 -16.15 -16.57 20.72
CA LYS A 207 -14.87 -16.59 21.42
C LYS A 207 -13.99 -17.76 20.97
N ASN A 208 -14.53 -18.97 20.91
CA ASN A 208 -13.80 -20.17 20.51
C ASN A 208 -13.31 -20.07 19.04
N GLU A 209 -14.15 -19.61 18.12
CA GLU A 209 -13.74 -19.43 16.72
C GLU A 209 -12.68 -18.33 16.57
N LYS A 210 -12.78 -17.24 17.36
CA LYS A 210 -11.77 -16.19 17.37
C LYS A 210 -10.42 -16.70 17.86
N GLU A 211 -10.40 -17.47 18.95
CA GLU A 211 -9.17 -18.10 19.47
C GLU A 211 -8.57 -19.08 18.46
N ARG A 212 -9.40 -19.88 17.80
CA ARG A 212 -8.96 -20.80 16.74
C ARG A 212 -8.34 -20.07 15.54
N LEU A 213 -8.94 -18.96 15.10
CA LEU A 213 -8.40 -18.13 14.02
C LEU A 213 -7.08 -17.46 14.43
N LEU A 214 -6.99 -16.94 15.65
CA LEU A 214 -5.76 -16.35 16.19
C LEU A 214 -4.61 -17.36 16.23
N LEU A 215 -4.88 -18.59 16.66
CA LEU A 215 -3.87 -19.64 16.70
C LEU A 215 -3.37 -19.97 15.29
N LYS A 216 -4.28 -20.13 14.34
CA LYS A 216 -3.95 -20.43 12.94
C LYS A 216 -3.16 -19.31 12.26
N ASP A 217 -3.50 -18.05 12.55
CA ASP A 217 -2.76 -16.89 12.05
C ASP A 217 -1.37 -16.81 12.68
N SER A 218 -1.24 -17.08 13.98
CA SER A 218 0.06 -17.16 14.66
C SER A 218 0.95 -18.24 14.06
N GLU A 219 0.43 -19.45 13.81
CA GLU A 219 1.18 -20.54 13.17
C GLU A 219 1.62 -20.17 11.75
N ARG A 220 0.72 -19.54 10.96
CA ARG A 220 1.04 -19.09 9.62
C ARG A 220 2.13 -18.00 9.63
N LEU A 221 2.07 -17.06 10.56
CA LEU A 221 3.09 -16.02 10.73
C LEU A 221 4.43 -16.63 11.15
N GLN A 222 4.42 -17.57 12.09
CA GLN A 222 5.64 -18.30 12.50
C GLN A 222 6.26 -19.05 11.34
N PHE A 223 5.47 -19.78 10.54
CA PHE A 223 5.96 -20.51 9.37
C PHE A 223 6.59 -19.55 8.35
N ARG A 224 5.92 -18.43 8.04
CA ARG A 224 6.44 -17.42 7.11
C ARG A 224 7.69 -16.72 7.65
N SER A 225 7.77 -16.49 8.96
CA SER A 225 8.97 -15.95 9.62
C SER A 225 10.15 -16.90 9.47
N GLN A 226 9.96 -18.19 9.75
CA GLN A 226 11.00 -19.20 9.59
C GLN A 226 11.44 -19.34 8.13
N GLU A 227 10.50 -19.31 7.18
CA GLU A 227 10.82 -19.33 5.76
C GLU A 227 11.67 -18.11 5.35
N LEU A 228 11.32 -16.92 5.83
CA LEU A 228 12.08 -15.70 5.58
C LEU A 228 13.48 -15.74 6.24
N GLU A 229 13.60 -16.28 7.45
CA GLU A 229 14.90 -16.47 8.11
C GLU A 229 15.82 -17.41 7.31
N VAL A 230 15.27 -18.49 6.76
CA VAL A 230 16.02 -19.41 5.90
C VAL A 230 16.46 -18.71 4.60
N GLN A 231 15.58 -17.92 3.98
CA GLN A 231 15.93 -17.15 2.79
C GLN A 231 16.98 -16.09 3.07
N LEU A 232 16.87 -15.37 4.19
CA LEU A 232 17.86 -14.38 4.64
C LEU A 232 19.21 -15.05 4.86
N SER A 233 19.26 -16.17 5.60
CA SER A 233 20.51 -16.92 5.81
C SER A 233 21.13 -17.41 4.49
N SER A 234 20.31 -17.82 3.52
CA SER A 234 20.80 -18.18 2.19
C SER A 234 21.39 -16.98 1.45
N LYS A 235 20.75 -15.81 1.54
CA LYS A 235 21.20 -14.58 0.87
C LYS A 235 22.44 -13.98 1.52
N GLU A 236 22.55 -14.07 2.85
CA GLU A 236 23.77 -13.69 3.58
C GLU A 236 24.97 -14.54 3.14
N LYS A 237 24.80 -15.85 2.98
CA LYS A 237 25.86 -16.74 2.46
C LYS A 237 26.25 -16.39 1.03
N GLU A 238 25.29 -16.03 0.18
CA GLU A 238 25.55 -15.60 -1.20
C GLU A 238 26.34 -14.28 -1.23
N LEU A 239 25.98 -13.32 -0.38
CA LEU A 239 26.70 -12.04 -0.23
C LEU A 239 28.12 -12.26 0.27
N GLU A 240 28.33 -13.09 1.27
CA GLU A 240 29.66 -13.43 1.78
C GLU A 240 30.55 -14.05 0.69
N TYR A 241 29.98 -14.97 -0.10
CA TYR A 241 30.68 -15.55 -1.25
C TYR A 241 31.06 -14.48 -2.30
N LEU A 242 30.14 -13.57 -2.64
CA LEU A 242 30.41 -12.49 -3.58
C LEU A 242 31.48 -11.52 -3.06
N PHE A 243 31.45 -11.20 -1.77
CA PHE A 243 32.45 -10.34 -1.13
C PHE A 243 33.85 -10.96 -1.20
N GLN A 244 33.97 -12.26 -0.89
CA GLN A 244 35.24 -12.99 -1.03
C GLN A 244 35.73 -13.04 -2.49
N LYS A 245 34.81 -13.20 -3.45
CA LYS A 245 35.13 -13.17 -4.88
C LYS A 245 35.60 -11.78 -5.32
N GLN A 246 34.94 -10.72 -4.89
CA GLN A 246 35.33 -9.33 -5.16
C GLN A 246 36.75 -9.06 -4.63
N LYS A 247 37.02 -9.42 -3.36
CA LYS A 247 38.35 -9.24 -2.76
C LYS A 247 39.45 -9.95 -3.54
N ARG A 248 39.17 -11.15 -4.06
CA ARG A 248 40.12 -11.90 -4.91
C ARG A 248 40.38 -11.18 -6.23
N LEU A 249 39.33 -10.70 -6.89
CA LEU A 249 39.44 -9.98 -8.16
C LEU A 249 40.17 -8.65 -8.00
N GLU A 250 39.93 -7.92 -6.91
CA GLU A 250 40.65 -6.69 -6.58
C GLU A 250 42.15 -6.96 -6.42
N LEU A 251 42.52 -8.05 -5.73
CA LEU A 251 43.92 -8.45 -5.58
C LEU A 251 44.55 -8.75 -6.96
N GLN A 252 43.86 -9.54 -7.79
CA GLN A 252 44.33 -9.85 -9.15
C GLN A 252 44.49 -8.60 -10.02
N CYS A 253 43.56 -7.64 -9.94
CA CYS A 253 43.67 -6.38 -10.66
C CYS A 253 44.87 -5.56 -10.19
N ARG A 254 45.14 -5.54 -8.89
CA ARG A 254 46.30 -4.85 -8.32
C ARG A 254 47.62 -5.46 -8.79
N ASP A 255 47.70 -6.79 -8.78
CA ASP A 255 48.91 -7.52 -9.18
C ASP A 255 49.17 -7.32 -10.69
N LEU A 256 48.15 -7.45 -11.54
CA LEU A 256 48.26 -7.17 -12.98
C LEU A 256 48.67 -5.72 -13.26
N ASN A 257 48.17 -4.76 -12.48
CA ASN A 257 48.56 -3.37 -12.63
C ASN A 257 50.03 -3.13 -12.24
N SER A 258 50.53 -3.84 -11.21
CA SER A 258 51.95 -3.82 -10.84
C SER A 258 52.81 -4.37 -11.97
N GLU A 259 52.46 -5.54 -12.51
CA GLU A 259 53.18 -6.18 -13.62
C GLU A 259 53.15 -5.32 -14.90
N LYS A 260 52.02 -4.66 -15.17
CA LYS A 260 51.91 -3.67 -16.26
C LYS A 260 52.84 -2.47 -16.04
N GLN A 261 52.97 -1.99 -14.80
CA GLN A 261 53.86 -0.88 -14.49
C GLN A 261 55.34 -1.27 -14.62
N GLU A 262 55.71 -2.47 -14.15
CA GLU A 262 57.05 -3.03 -14.28
C GLU A 262 57.44 -3.21 -15.75
N SER A 263 56.58 -3.85 -16.55
CA SER A 263 56.79 -4.02 -17.99
C SER A 263 56.84 -2.69 -18.75
N HIS A 264 56.09 -1.67 -18.32
CA HIS A 264 56.20 -0.33 -18.89
C HIS A 264 57.58 0.29 -18.61
N VAL A 265 58.07 0.21 -17.36
CA VAL A 265 59.40 0.71 -16.98
C VAL A 265 60.49 0.00 -17.78
N GLU A 266 60.40 -1.32 -17.93
CA GLU A 266 61.35 -2.10 -18.71
C GLU A 266 61.33 -1.71 -20.21
N ASN A 267 60.15 -1.52 -20.80
CA ASN A 267 60.03 -1.05 -22.18
C ASN A 267 60.64 0.34 -22.38
N VAL A 268 60.44 1.27 -21.43
CA VAL A 268 61.08 2.60 -21.49
C VAL A 268 62.59 2.46 -21.44
N LYS A 269 63.13 1.60 -20.56
CA LYS A 269 64.56 1.35 -20.46
C LYS A 269 65.12 0.76 -21.75
N LEU A 270 64.47 -0.26 -22.32
CA LEU A 270 64.86 -0.86 -23.59
C LEU A 270 64.81 0.14 -24.75
N LYS A 271 63.83 1.05 -24.76
CA LYS A 271 63.75 2.12 -25.74
C LYS A 271 64.93 3.09 -25.62
N MET A 272 65.26 3.52 -24.40
CA MET A 272 66.43 4.36 -24.17
C MET A 272 67.74 3.69 -24.63
N THR A 273 67.93 2.40 -24.32
CA THR A 273 69.13 1.68 -24.77
C THR A 273 69.15 1.49 -26.29
N ASN A 274 67.99 1.26 -26.92
CA ASN A 274 67.89 1.16 -28.37
C ASN A 274 68.21 2.50 -29.05
N ASP A 275 67.76 3.62 -28.48
CA ASP A 275 68.07 4.96 -28.97
C ASP A 275 69.56 5.30 -28.78
N GLU A 276 70.18 4.87 -27.69
CA GLU A 276 71.64 5.00 -27.46
C GLU A 276 72.45 4.18 -28.46
N LEU A 277 72.08 2.92 -28.67
CA LEU A 277 72.73 2.05 -29.65
C LEU A 277 72.56 2.58 -31.08
N SER A 278 71.38 3.11 -31.42
CA SER A 278 71.13 3.73 -32.72
C SER A 278 72.03 4.95 -32.94
N ARG A 279 72.16 5.84 -31.94
CA ARG A 279 73.09 6.98 -31.99
C ARG A 279 74.55 6.54 -32.11
N ALA A 280 74.97 5.51 -31.39
CA ALA A 280 76.32 4.97 -31.49
C ALA A 280 76.58 4.34 -32.87
N LEU A 281 75.60 3.63 -33.42
CA LEU A 281 75.66 3.05 -34.77
C LEU A 281 75.75 4.15 -35.84
N GLU A 282 74.94 5.21 -35.73
CA GLU A 282 75.03 6.38 -36.62
C GLU A 282 76.41 7.05 -36.52
N GLY A 283 76.93 7.25 -35.31
CA GLY A 283 78.27 7.82 -35.09
C GLY A 283 79.37 6.97 -35.74
N THR A 284 79.40 5.67 -35.48
CA THR A 284 80.37 4.75 -36.10
C THR A 284 80.20 4.64 -37.61
N SER A 285 78.98 4.71 -38.14
CA SER A 285 78.71 4.78 -39.57
C SER A 285 79.26 6.06 -40.19
N GLN A 286 79.10 7.22 -39.54
CA GLN A 286 79.67 8.49 -40.00
C GLN A 286 81.20 8.45 -40.00
N GLU A 287 81.81 7.93 -38.93
CA GLU A 287 83.27 7.74 -38.86
C GLU A 287 83.78 6.81 -39.96
N LEU A 288 83.07 5.70 -40.22
CA LEU A 288 83.40 4.79 -41.31
C LEU A 288 83.32 5.48 -42.68
N THR A 289 82.31 6.33 -42.88
CA THR A 289 82.14 7.08 -44.13
C THR A 289 83.29 8.07 -44.33
N LEU A 290 83.67 8.81 -43.29
CA LEU A 290 84.84 9.70 -43.32
C LEU A 290 86.14 8.94 -43.60
N ALA A 291 86.32 7.77 -42.98
CA ALA A 291 87.49 6.93 -43.23
C ALA A 291 87.51 6.40 -44.67
N GLN A 292 86.36 6.02 -45.23
CA GLN A 292 86.22 5.62 -46.64
C GLN A 292 86.57 6.78 -47.59
N GLU A 293 86.11 8.00 -47.30
CA GLU A 293 86.46 9.20 -48.08
C GLU A 293 87.95 9.52 -48.03
N GLN A 294 88.57 9.44 -46.84
CA GLN A 294 90.02 9.62 -46.69
C GLN A 294 90.81 8.57 -47.47
N LEU A 295 90.38 7.30 -47.40
CA LEU A 295 91.00 6.21 -48.14
C LEU A 295 90.88 6.43 -49.66
N ALA A 296 89.72 6.91 -50.13
CA ALA A 296 89.51 7.26 -51.54
C ALA A 296 90.46 8.39 -51.99
N MET A 297 90.62 9.44 -51.18
CA MET A 297 91.58 10.52 -51.48
C MET A 297 93.03 10.00 -51.55
N LEU A 298 93.43 9.13 -50.61
CA LEU A 298 94.76 8.52 -50.63
C LEU A 298 94.96 7.60 -51.84
N GLN A 299 93.94 6.83 -52.23
CA GLN A 299 93.98 6.01 -53.44
C GLN A 299 94.12 6.88 -54.70
N GLU A 300 93.42 8.01 -54.76
CA GLU A 300 93.55 8.96 -55.88
C GLU A 300 94.95 9.59 -55.92
N GLN A 301 95.50 10.02 -54.78
CA GLN A 301 96.87 10.54 -54.69
C GLN A 301 97.90 9.49 -55.11
N ALA A 302 97.75 8.25 -54.64
CA ALA A 302 98.62 7.14 -55.04
C ALA A 302 98.53 6.87 -56.55
N ALA A 303 97.33 6.92 -57.14
CA ALA A 303 97.13 6.79 -58.58
C ALA A 303 97.79 7.94 -59.37
N ARG A 304 97.69 9.19 -58.91
CA ARG A 304 98.36 10.35 -59.52
C ARG A 304 99.88 10.22 -59.49
N LEU A 305 100.45 9.88 -58.32
CA LEU A 305 101.88 9.64 -58.18
C LEU A 305 102.36 8.48 -59.06
N GLN A 306 101.56 7.42 -59.18
CA GLN A 306 101.86 6.31 -60.08
C GLN A 306 101.87 6.78 -61.55
N GLN A 307 100.89 7.58 -61.95
CA GLN A 307 100.83 8.16 -63.30
C GLN A 307 102.02 9.10 -63.57
N GLU A 308 102.43 9.92 -62.61
CA GLU A 308 103.63 10.76 -62.71
C GLU A 308 104.90 9.92 -62.89
N LYS A 309 105.08 8.87 -62.08
CA LYS A 309 106.19 7.93 -62.22
C LYS A 309 106.20 7.23 -63.57
N GLU A 310 105.04 6.81 -64.07
CA GLU A 310 104.92 6.22 -65.41
C GLU A 310 105.31 7.22 -66.51
N MET A 311 104.88 8.48 -66.39
CA MET A 311 105.25 9.57 -67.32
C MET A 311 106.74 9.91 -67.25
N GLU A 312 107.33 9.89 -66.06
CA GLU A 312 108.76 10.13 -65.87
C GLU A 312 109.60 8.96 -66.41
N MET A 313 109.19 7.72 -66.14
CA MET A 313 109.77 6.53 -66.74
C MET A 313 109.67 6.58 -68.28
N TYR A 314 108.54 7.05 -68.82
CA TYR A 314 108.39 7.29 -70.25
C TYR A 314 109.38 8.34 -70.78
N ARG A 315 109.55 9.48 -70.09
CA ARG A 315 110.53 10.52 -70.46
C ARG A 315 111.97 10.02 -70.42
N ILE A 316 112.34 9.28 -69.38
CA ILE A 316 113.68 8.69 -69.23
C ILE A 316 113.93 7.66 -70.33
N THR A 317 112.98 6.74 -70.56
CA THR A 317 113.12 5.73 -71.63
C THR A 317 113.19 6.36 -73.01
N GLU A 318 112.42 7.42 -73.28
CA GLU A 318 112.50 8.19 -74.51
C GLU A 318 113.85 8.92 -74.64
N GLY A 319 114.36 9.55 -73.57
CA GLY A 319 115.68 10.15 -73.50
C GLY A 319 116.80 9.16 -73.78
N LEU A 320 116.77 8.00 -73.11
CA LEU A 320 117.70 6.90 -73.31
C LEU A 320 117.64 6.38 -74.76
N GLN A 321 116.44 6.35 -75.36
CA GLN A 321 116.27 5.95 -76.76
C GLN A 321 116.87 6.97 -77.72
N ARG A 322 116.74 8.28 -77.45
CA ARG A 322 117.40 9.34 -78.22
C ARG A 322 118.93 9.26 -78.08
N GLU A 323 119.45 9.04 -76.89
CA GLU A 323 120.88 8.81 -76.66
C GLU A 323 121.37 7.56 -77.37
N LYS A 324 120.66 6.43 -77.27
CA LYS A 324 120.96 5.20 -78.02
C LYS A 324 120.99 5.45 -79.52
N GLN A 325 120.03 6.23 -80.07
CA GLN A 325 120.03 6.60 -81.48
C GLN A 325 121.23 7.50 -81.84
N SER A 326 121.61 8.43 -80.96
CA SER A 326 122.80 9.27 -81.12
C SER A 326 124.09 8.45 -81.12
N LEU A 327 124.23 7.54 -80.16
CA LEU A 327 125.34 6.60 -80.05
C LEU A 327 125.38 5.66 -81.25
N MET A 328 124.25 5.15 -81.75
CA MET A 328 124.20 4.37 -82.99
C MET A 328 124.65 5.21 -84.20
N LYS A 329 124.30 6.50 -84.28
CA LYS A 329 124.81 7.39 -85.33
C LYS A 329 126.32 7.61 -85.20
N GLN A 330 126.86 7.75 -83.98
CA GLN A 330 128.31 7.84 -83.75
C GLN A 330 129.02 6.53 -84.10
N LEU A 331 128.41 5.38 -83.78
CA LEU A 331 128.90 4.06 -84.14
C LEU A 331 128.86 3.86 -85.67
N ASP A 332 127.84 4.36 -86.36
CA ASP A 332 127.73 4.34 -87.82
C ASP A 332 128.75 5.29 -88.48
N LEU A 333 129.05 6.43 -87.87
CA LEU A 333 130.16 7.31 -88.28
C LEU A 333 131.53 6.65 -88.08
N LEU A 334 131.73 5.92 -86.98
CA LEU A 334 132.94 5.12 -86.71
C LEU A 334 133.02 3.88 -87.62
N SER A 335 131.89 3.26 -87.97
CA SER A 335 131.81 2.19 -88.97
C SER A 335 132.16 2.72 -90.35
N LYS A 336 131.63 3.89 -90.74
CA LYS A 336 131.97 4.58 -92.00
C LYS A 336 133.43 5.02 -92.06
N ALA A 337 134.07 5.30 -90.92
CA ALA A 337 135.51 5.55 -90.84
C ALA A 337 136.35 4.26 -90.93
N ASN A 338 135.82 3.13 -90.45
CA ASN A 338 136.49 1.82 -90.53
C ASN A 338 136.20 1.04 -91.84
N ASP A 339 135.18 1.43 -92.63
CA ASP A 339 134.77 0.76 -93.87
C ASP A 339 135.59 1.14 -95.13
N VAL A 340 136.65 1.96 -95.01
CA VAL A 340 137.60 2.20 -96.12
C VAL A 340 138.77 1.20 -96.11
N LYS A 341 138.91 0.35 -95.07
CA LYS A 341 139.98 -0.65 -94.97
C LYS A 341 139.48 -2.04 -94.55
N ALA A 342 138.64 -2.67 -95.38
CA ALA A 342 138.62 -4.14 -95.56
C ALA A 342 137.54 -4.58 -96.56
N LYS A 343 137.89 -4.65 -97.85
CA LYS A 343 137.17 -5.47 -98.84
C LYS A 343 137.83 -6.86 -98.87
N ALA A 344 137.10 -7.92 -98.52
CA ALA A 344 137.00 -9.15 -99.32
C ALA A 344 136.37 -10.34 -98.55
N LYS A 345 135.34 -10.90 -99.19
CA LYS A 345 134.93 -12.32 -99.23
C LYS A 345 134.20 -12.94 -98.02
N LYS A 346 132.88 -12.99 -98.24
CA LYS A 346 131.77 -13.76 -97.65
C LYS A 346 132.07 -15.22 -97.29
N SER A 347 131.55 -15.66 -96.14
CA SER A 347 130.51 -16.71 -95.93
C SER A 347 130.63 -17.29 -94.51
N PRO A 348 129.69 -18.13 -94.01
CA PRO A 348 128.24 -18.02 -93.91
C PRO A 348 127.79 -18.01 -92.43
N ILE A 349 126.50 -17.79 -92.13
CA ILE A 349 125.68 -18.50 -91.13
C ILE A 349 124.31 -17.80 -91.06
N LYS A 350 123.26 -18.56 -91.40
CA LYS A 350 121.86 -18.16 -91.33
C LYS A 350 121.34 -18.47 -89.92
N VAL A 351 120.86 -17.47 -89.18
CA VAL A 351 119.82 -17.64 -88.14
C VAL A 351 118.92 -16.41 -88.11
N THR A 352 117.62 -16.67 -87.93
CA THR A 352 116.50 -15.78 -87.59
C THR A 352 115.92 -14.88 -88.68
N ALA A 353 114.60 -14.99 -88.88
CA ALA A 353 113.70 -13.83 -88.97
C ALA A 353 112.21 -14.25 -89.06
N ALA A 354 111.41 -13.58 -88.21
CA ALA A 354 110.02 -13.15 -88.42
C ALA A 354 108.93 -14.24 -88.55
N LYS A 355 107.73 -14.06 -87.97
CA LYS A 355 106.86 -12.87 -88.00
C LYS A 355 105.87 -13.01 -86.81
N ARG A 356 105.68 -12.03 -85.92
CA ARG A 356 104.74 -10.87 -86.01
C ARG A 356 103.34 -11.34 -86.47
N THR A 357 102.23 -11.17 -85.76
CA THR A 357 101.71 -9.99 -85.04
C THR A 357 100.44 -10.31 -84.23
N ALA A 358 100.21 -9.52 -83.15
CA ALA A 358 98.93 -9.04 -82.59
C ALA A 358 97.91 -10.08 -82.06
N GLY A 359 97.31 -9.94 -80.88
CA GLY A 359 97.33 -8.87 -79.89
C GLY A 359 96.15 -9.04 -78.91
N LYS A 360 96.36 -8.57 -77.66
CA LYS A 360 95.41 -8.33 -76.55
C LYS A 360 94.67 -9.57 -76.01
N GLY A 361 94.91 -10.01 -74.79
CA GLY A 361 94.72 -9.30 -73.50
C GLY A 361 93.40 -9.81 -72.91
N ARG A 362 93.26 -10.23 -71.65
CA ARG A 362 93.95 -9.86 -70.42
C ARG A 362 93.63 -10.95 -69.38
N GLU A 363 94.66 -11.51 -68.75
CA GLU A 363 94.58 -12.33 -67.53
C GLU A 363 94.08 -11.46 -66.35
N ARG A 364 93.16 -11.91 -65.49
CA ARG A 364 93.22 -13.03 -64.53
C ARG A 364 94.14 -12.71 -63.34
N ALA A 365 93.57 -12.72 -62.14
CA ALA A 365 94.07 -13.41 -60.95
C ALA A 365 93.19 -13.00 -59.76
N LYS A 366 92.44 -13.92 -59.15
CA LYS A 366 92.88 -14.96 -58.21
C LYS A 366 93.54 -14.38 -56.96
N ARG A 367 93.02 -14.76 -55.79
CA ARG A 367 93.67 -15.72 -54.88
C ARG A 367 92.71 -16.09 -53.72
N THR A 368 92.28 -17.35 -53.59
CA THR A 368 92.89 -18.47 -52.80
C THR A 368 92.79 -18.23 -51.29
N ASP A 369 92.63 -19.18 -50.37
CA ASP A 369 92.40 -20.63 -50.30
C ASP A 369 92.15 -20.88 -48.78
N VAL A 370 91.11 -21.59 -48.35
CA VAL A 370 91.06 -23.04 -47.99
C VAL A 370 91.71 -23.43 -46.63
N GLU A 371 90.80 -23.90 -45.75
CA GLU A 371 90.85 -24.99 -44.75
C GLU A 371 91.84 -25.05 -43.57
N ARG A 372 91.27 -25.42 -42.41
CA ARG A 372 91.46 -26.71 -41.66
C ARG A 372 90.84 -26.56 -40.25
N LYS A 373 90.40 -27.57 -39.48
CA LYS A 373 90.03 -29.00 -39.64
C LYS A 373 89.37 -29.41 -38.29
N ALA A 374 88.60 -30.49 -38.31
CA ALA A 374 87.79 -31.06 -37.22
C ALA A 374 88.54 -31.58 -35.97
N GLY A 375 87.79 -31.75 -34.87
CA GLY A 375 88.05 -32.64 -33.73
C GLY A 375 86.72 -33.03 -33.07
N VAL A 376 86.53 -34.33 -32.84
CA VAL A 376 85.32 -35.08 -32.47
C VAL A 376 85.49 -35.59 -31.02
N GLU A 377 84.40 -35.70 -30.23
CA GLU A 377 84.03 -36.92 -29.47
C GLU A 377 82.65 -36.80 -28.76
N GLU A 378 81.95 -37.94 -28.79
CA GLU A 378 80.61 -38.40 -28.30
C GLU A 378 80.39 -38.27 -26.77
N GLU A 379 79.26 -38.53 -26.09
CA GLU A 379 77.87 -39.06 -26.26
C GLU A 379 77.16 -38.66 -24.91
N VAL A 380 75.85 -38.45 -24.73
CA VAL A 380 74.75 -39.44 -24.63
C VAL A 380 73.38 -38.70 -24.62
N LEU A 381 72.42 -39.30 -25.32
CA LEU A 381 70.96 -39.11 -25.49
C LEU A 381 70.12 -38.94 -24.19
N ASP A 382 68.89 -38.39 -24.19
CA ASP A 382 67.71 -38.91 -24.90
C ASP A 382 66.61 -37.86 -25.17
N SER A 383 65.80 -38.09 -26.21
CA SER A 383 64.92 -37.13 -26.96
C SER A 383 63.40 -37.35 -26.66
N PRO A 384 62.35 -36.99 -27.47
CA PRO A 384 62.03 -35.93 -28.48
C PRO A 384 60.54 -35.40 -28.31
N PRO A 385 59.74 -34.86 -29.28
CA PRO A 385 59.98 -34.49 -30.69
C PRO A 385 59.41 -33.15 -31.23
N ASP A 386 59.89 -32.89 -32.45
CA ASP A 386 59.64 -31.85 -33.45
C ASP A 386 58.22 -31.65 -34.01
N GLY A 387 58.11 -30.53 -34.75
CA GLY A 387 57.17 -30.30 -35.85
C GLY A 387 56.01 -29.43 -35.42
N TRP A 388 55.60 -28.39 -36.15
CA TRP A 388 54.93 -28.53 -37.44
C TRP A 388 54.86 -27.16 -38.17
N PRO A 389 54.76 -27.15 -39.52
CA PRO A 389 54.70 -25.94 -40.34
C PRO A 389 53.29 -25.53 -40.82
N LEU A 390 53.14 -24.22 -41.08
CA LEU A 390 52.31 -23.47 -42.05
C LEU A 390 50.86 -23.87 -42.46
N ARG A 391 49.98 -22.85 -42.31
CA ARG A 391 48.87 -22.35 -43.18
C ARG A 391 47.58 -23.19 -43.37
N ARG A 392 46.42 -22.58 -43.03
CA ARG A 392 45.44 -21.99 -44.00
C ARG A 392 44.21 -21.37 -43.31
N VAL A 393 43.80 -20.20 -43.82
CA VAL A 393 42.44 -19.59 -43.81
C VAL A 393 41.54 -20.51 -44.65
N ILE A 394 40.24 -20.77 -44.40
CA ILE A 394 38.99 -19.98 -44.47
C ILE A 394 37.91 -20.92 -43.85
N SER A 395 36.84 -20.58 -43.13
CA SER A 395 35.64 -19.74 -43.37
C SER A 395 34.71 -20.07 -42.19
N ILE A 396 33.76 -19.21 -41.82
CA ILE A 396 32.35 -19.57 -41.62
C ILE A 396 31.53 -18.26 -41.60
N GLU A 397 30.47 -18.33 -42.40
CA GLU A 397 29.34 -17.44 -42.64
C GLU A 397 28.47 -17.20 -41.39
N GLU A 398 27.88 -16.00 -41.28
CA GLU A 398 26.42 -15.74 -41.23
C GLU A 398 25.75 -15.70 -39.82
N ASP A 399 25.36 -14.47 -39.42
CA ASP A 399 24.01 -14.04 -38.96
C ASP A 399 23.37 -14.65 -37.68
N HIS A 400 22.58 -13.98 -36.82
CA HIS A 400 21.91 -12.67 -36.75
C HIS A 400 21.76 -12.17 -35.28
N LEU A 401 21.63 -10.84 -35.16
CA LEU A 401 21.18 -9.97 -34.04
C LEU A 401 19.87 -10.41 -33.30
N PRO A 402 19.55 -9.88 -32.08
CA PRO A 402 19.00 -8.51 -31.92
C PRO A 402 19.54 -7.74 -30.68
N HIS A 403 20.03 -6.51 -30.87
CA HIS A 403 19.34 -5.21 -30.73
C HIS A 403 18.74 -4.98 -29.33
N LEU A 404 19.30 -4.01 -28.59
CA LEU A 404 18.58 -2.89 -27.95
C LEU A 404 19.56 -1.95 -27.20
N LEU A 405 20.10 -0.96 -27.91
CA LEU A 405 20.49 0.33 -27.37
C LEU A 405 20.19 1.39 -28.44
N LEU A 406 19.03 2.03 -28.33
CA LEU A 406 18.72 3.30 -28.98
C LEU A 406 17.61 4.00 -28.18
N GLY A 407 17.86 5.26 -27.78
CA GLY A 407 16.78 6.18 -27.41
C GLY A 407 16.77 6.73 -25.98
N GLY A 408 17.90 7.22 -25.47
CA GLY A 408 17.86 8.29 -24.46
C GLY A 408 17.85 9.64 -25.18
N PRO A 409 16.91 10.56 -24.90
CA PRO A 409 17.03 11.93 -25.38
C PRO A 409 18.02 12.70 -24.52
N GLN A 410 19.04 13.26 -25.18
CA GLN A 410 19.96 14.24 -24.63
C GLN A 410 19.25 15.56 -24.27
N PRO A 411 19.83 16.34 -23.33
CA PRO A 411 19.39 17.69 -22.99
C PRO A 411 19.91 18.68 -24.03
N LEU A 412 19.09 19.69 -24.37
CA LEU A 412 19.56 20.93 -24.98
C LEU A 412 19.21 22.08 -24.04
N LEU A 413 20.27 22.70 -23.54
CA LEU A 413 20.25 23.97 -22.82
C LEU A 413 20.18 25.14 -23.81
N HIS A 414 19.56 26.21 -23.28
CA HIS A 414 19.85 27.63 -23.53
C HIS A 414 18.93 28.36 -24.53
N GLN A 415 17.97 29.11 -24.00
CA GLN A 415 18.18 30.56 -23.84
C GLN A 415 17.28 31.14 -22.75
N LEU A 416 17.91 31.98 -21.94
CA LEU A 416 17.38 32.75 -20.84
C LEU A 416 16.49 33.89 -21.35
N SER A 417 15.39 34.17 -20.64
CA SER A 417 15.03 35.54 -20.26
C SER A 417 14.09 35.49 -19.06
N GLU A 418 14.61 36.00 -17.94
CA GLU A 418 13.86 36.50 -16.79
C GLU A 418 12.98 37.67 -17.25
N GLU A 419 11.79 37.82 -16.66
CA GLU A 419 11.29 39.05 -16.02
C GLU A 419 9.76 38.99 -15.81
N ASP A 420 9.42 39.15 -14.53
CA ASP A 420 8.40 40.01 -13.95
C ASP A 420 6.91 39.63 -13.84
N ASP A 421 6.50 39.78 -12.58
CA ASP A 421 5.18 40.06 -12.03
C ASP A 421 4.36 41.03 -12.89
N GLU A 422 3.04 40.83 -12.95
CA GLU A 422 2.08 41.80 -12.38
C GLU A 422 0.63 41.29 -12.45
N SER A 423 -0.09 41.73 -11.43
CA SER A 423 -1.49 41.56 -11.12
C SER A 423 -2.43 42.39 -12.00
N ASP A 424 -3.72 42.04 -11.86
CA ASP A 424 -4.90 42.90 -11.91
C ASP A 424 -5.78 42.98 -13.19
N PHE A 425 -7.06 42.74 -12.89
CA PHE A 425 -8.28 43.34 -13.43
C PHE A 425 -8.47 43.42 -14.95
N GLU A 426 -9.53 42.77 -15.47
CA GLU A 426 -10.80 43.48 -15.63
C GLU A 426 -11.95 42.58 -16.08
N THR A 427 -13.12 43.04 -15.63
CA THR A 427 -14.47 42.58 -15.90
C THR A 427 -14.87 42.91 -17.34
N SER A 428 -15.57 42.01 -18.05
CA SER A 428 -16.57 42.47 -19.01
C SER A 428 -17.71 41.47 -19.20
N VAL A 429 -18.89 42.05 -19.15
CA VAL A 429 -20.23 41.51 -19.27
C VAL A 429 -20.68 41.64 -20.72
N ALA A 430 -21.33 40.62 -21.28
CA ALA A 430 -22.51 40.70 -22.16
C ALA A 430 -22.77 39.29 -22.76
N VAL A 431 -23.80 38.58 -22.32
CA VAL A 431 -25.20 38.65 -22.79
C VAL A 431 -25.33 38.31 -24.28
N THR A 432 -25.82 37.10 -24.56
CA THR A 432 -26.86 36.88 -25.57
C THR A 432 -27.85 35.81 -25.11
N ASN A 433 -29.10 36.24 -25.00
CA ASN A 433 -30.29 35.44 -24.75
C ASN A 433 -30.59 34.46 -25.89
N SER A 434 -30.99 33.25 -25.52
CA SER A 434 -32.13 32.51 -26.09
C SER A 434 -32.40 31.33 -25.15
N ALA A 435 -33.58 30.76 -24.95
CA ALA A 435 -34.96 31.13 -25.19
C ALA A 435 -35.77 30.13 -24.36
N ALA A 436 -36.70 30.61 -23.53
CA ALA A 436 -37.53 29.77 -22.68
C ALA A 436 -38.49 28.88 -23.50
N ARG A 437 -38.71 27.65 -23.04
CA ARG A 437 -40.01 26.97 -23.17
C ARG A 437 -40.44 26.39 -21.84
N LYS A 438 -41.55 26.95 -21.35
CA LYS A 438 -42.34 26.55 -20.18
C LYS A 438 -43.25 25.38 -20.55
N HIS A 439 -43.46 24.44 -19.63
CA HIS A 439 -44.76 23.82 -19.32
C HIS A 439 -44.70 23.42 -17.83
N SER A 440 -45.36 24.16 -16.93
CA SER A 440 -46.78 24.06 -16.57
C SER A 440 -47.04 23.05 -15.45
N PHE A 441 -47.31 23.62 -14.28
CA PHE A 441 -47.87 23.09 -13.04
C PHE A 441 -48.93 21.98 -13.16
N ASN A 442 -48.95 21.10 -12.17
CA ASN A 442 -50.18 20.80 -11.43
C ASN A 442 -49.91 20.49 -9.95
N ARG A 443 -50.74 21.09 -9.10
CA ARG A 443 -50.68 21.12 -7.63
C ARG A 443 -51.92 20.41 -7.10
N ALA A 444 -51.76 19.45 -6.18
CA ALA A 444 -52.81 19.05 -5.25
C ALA A 444 -52.21 18.69 -3.88
N LYS A 445 -52.82 19.26 -2.84
CA LYS A 445 -52.45 19.14 -1.41
C LYS A 445 -53.09 17.89 -0.78
N ARG A 446 -52.42 17.28 0.21
CA ARG A 446 -52.86 17.13 1.63
C ARG A 446 -51.92 16.17 2.41
N THR A 447 -51.47 16.63 3.57
CA THR A 447 -50.75 15.94 4.69
C THR A 447 -51.74 15.18 5.61
N PRO A 448 -51.30 14.50 6.69
CA PRO A 448 -50.14 13.62 6.94
C PRO A 448 -50.61 12.26 7.52
N MET A 449 -49.72 11.29 7.84
CA MET A 449 -49.84 10.32 8.96
C MET A 449 -48.72 9.25 8.89
N SER A 450 -48.08 9.00 10.04
CA SER A 450 -47.21 7.87 10.43
C SER A 450 -47.97 7.13 11.56
N PRO A 451 -47.75 5.85 11.96
CA PRO A 451 -46.47 5.13 11.96
C PRO A 451 -46.46 3.58 11.77
N ARG A 452 -45.25 3.03 11.63
CA ARG A 452 -44.77 1.67 12.01
C ARG A 452 -45.35 0.40 11.32
N GLY A 453 -44.46 -0.35 10.66
CA GLY A 453 -44.61 -1.77 10.29
C GLY A 453 -43.50 -2.22 9.33
N GLN A 454 -42.87 -3.36 9.62
CA GLN A 454 -41.60 -3.91 9.08
C GLN A 454 -41.49 -4.09 7.54
N PRO A 455 -40.27 -4.20 6.97
CA PRO A 455 -40.07 -4.24 5.52
C PRO A 455 -40.26 -5.67 4.99
N VAL A 456 -41.32 -5.86 4.20
CA VAL A 456 -41.42 -6.96 3.22
C VAL A 456 -41.06 -6.37 1.86
N GLY A 457 -40.20 -7.08 1.13
CA GLY A 457 -39.58 -6.65 -0.12
C GLY A 457 -40.56 -5.99 -1.08
N LYS A 458 -40.14 -4.87 -1.67
CA LYS A 458 -40.90 -4.21 -2.73
C LYS A 458 -40.17 -4.34 -4.06
N GLU A 459 -40.93 -4.94 -4.98
CA GLU A 459 -40.73 -5.02 -6.41
C GLU A 459 -40.22 -3.72 -7.02
N THR A 460 -39.24 -3.90 -7.92
CA THR A 460 -38.78 -2.95 -8.91
C THR A 460 -39.98 -2.45 -9.73
N GLN A 461 -40.24 -1.14 -9.70
CA GLN A 461 -41.14 -0.51 -10.66
C GLN A 461 -40.60 -0.75 -12.08
N GLN A 462 -41.37 -1.45 -12.90
CA GLN A 462 -41.17 -1.52 -14.34
C GLN A 462 -41.30 -0.10 -14.93
N VAL A 463 -40.16 0.52 -15.21
CA VAL A 463 -40.07 1.64 -16.15
C VAL A 463 -40.11 1.04 -17.56
N LYS A 464 -40.97 1.62 -18.38
CA LYS A 464 -41.22 1.27 -19.80
C LYS A 464 -39.93 1.02 -20.58
N GLU A 465 -39.92 -0.10 -21.30
CA GLU A 465 -38.92 -0.49 -22.31
C GLU A 465 -38.67 0.64 -23.31
N GLY A 466 -37.53 1.31 -23.16
CA GLY A 466 -36.71 1.80 -24.27
C GLY A 466 -35.36 1.12 -24.10
N ASP A 467 -34.81 0.52 -25.17
CA ASP A 467 -33.57 -0.26 -25.21
C ASP A 467 -32.64 0.01 -24.02
N LEU A 468 -32.68 -0.89 -23.02
CA LEU A 468 -31.68 -0.93 -21.97
C LEU A 468 -30.38 -1.38 -22.63
N PHE A 469 -29.56 -0.41 -23.02
CA PHE A 469 -28.19 -0.64 -23.46
C PHE A 469 -27.48 -1.50 -22.40
N VAL A 470 -27.25 -2.77 -22.72
CA VAL A 470 -26.37 -3.62 -21.93
C VAL A 470 -25.00 -2.96 -21.94
N PRO A 471 -24.40 -2.67 -20.77
CA PRO A 471 -23.11 -2.01 -20.74
C PRO A 471 -22.05 -2.92 -21.39
N ASP A 472 -21.19 -2.32 -22.22
CA ASP A 472 -20.09 -3.01 -22.89
C ASP A 472 -19.10 -3.62 -21.90
N ARG A 473 -18.95 -2.97 -20.74
CA ARG A 473 -18.05 -3.38 -19.65
C ARG A 473 -18.69 -3.12 -18.30
N LEU A 474 -18.35 -3.97 -17.33
CA LEU A 474 -18.83 -3.90 -15.95
C LEU A 474 -17.65 -4.01 -15.00
N PHE A 475 -17.45 -3.01 -14.14
CA PHE A 475 -16.36 -3.01 -13.16
C PHE A 475 -16.89 -2.91 -11.74
N LYS A 476 -16.34 -3.75 -10.86
CA LYS A 476 -16.59 -3.75 -9.42
C LYS A 476 -15.59 -2.84 -8.71
N VAL A 477 -16.08 -1.74 -8.15
CA VAL A 477 -15.29 -0.75 -7.39
C VAL A 477 -15.74 -0.72 -5.93
N VAL A 478 -14.79 -0.88 -5.02
CA VAL A 478 -15.05 -0.89 -3.56
C VAL A 478 -14.51 0.37 -2.91
N LEU A 479 -15.31 1.02 -2.06
CA LEU A 479 -14.93 2.23 -1.35
C LEU A 479 -14.52 1.90 0.09
N VAL A 480 -13.39 2.43 0.54
CA VAL A 480 -12.82 2.20 1.88
C VAL A 480 -12.20 3.46 2.47
N GLY A 481 -12.07 3.47 3.80
CA GLY A 481 -11.60 4.60 4.60
C GLY A 481 -12.34 4.64 5.94
N ASN A 482 -11.84 5.44 6.87
CA ASN A 482 -12.42 5.57 8.22
C ASN A 482 -13.87 6.05 8.20
N SER A 483 -14.53 5.99 9.35
CA SER A 483 -15.87 6.57 9.54
C SER A 483 -15.85 8.06 9.20
N SER A 484 -16.98 8.57 8.72
CA SER A 484 -17.21 10.02 8.50
C SER A 484 -16.31 10.75 7.48
N VAL A 485 -15.38 10.05 6.80
CA VAL A 485 -14.58 10.64 5.70
C VAL A 485 -15.42 11.04 4.48
N GLY A 486 -16.64 10.49 4.34
CA GLY A 486 -17.61 10.91 3.33
C GLY A 486 -17.81 9.96 2.14
N LYS A 487 -17.48 8.67 2.27
CA LYS A 487 -17.66 7.62 1.23
C LYS A 487 -19.09 7.59 0.65
N THR A 488 -20.08 7.45 1.52
CA THR A 488 -21.51 7.46 1.15
C THR A 488 -21.93 8.75 0.48
N SER A 489 -21.43 9.89 0.98
CA SER A 489 -21.73 11.21 0.42
C SER A 489 -21.13 11.38 -0.98
N LEU A 490 -19.91 10.85 -1.22
CA LEU A 490 -19.29 10.84 -2.54
C LEU A 490 -20.13 10.01 -3.52
N LEU A 491 -20.56 8.81 -3.13
CA LEU A 491 -21.39 7.95 -3.98
C LEU A 491 -22.71 8.60 -4.36
N ARG A 492 -23.41 9.19 -3.38
CA ARG A 492 -24.64 9.94 -3.67
C ARG A 492 -24.37 11.12 -4.58
N SER A 493 -23.31 11.89 -4.31
CA SER A 493 -22.91 13.01 -5.18
C SER A 493 -22.61 12.55 -6.61
N PHE A 494 -21.99 11.39 -6.80
CA PHE A 494 -21.66 10.86 -8.12
C PHE A 494 -22.89 10.28 -8.85
N CYS A 495 -23.74 9.55 -8.14
CA CYS A 495 -24.91 8.90 -8.71
C CYS A 495 -26.04 9.91 -8.99
N GLU A 496 -26.30 10.81 -8.06
CA GLU A 496 -27.47 11.71 -8.04
C GLU A 496 -27.11 13.16 -8.42
N GLY A 497 -25.83 13.51 -8.44
CA GLY A 497 -25.36 14.86 -8.77
C GLY A 497 -25.62 15.90 -7.68
N ARG A 498 -25.98 15.48 -6.46
CA ARG A 498 -26.33 16.37 -5.34
C ARG A 498 -25.83 15.83 -4.00
N PHE A 499 -25.48 16.74 -3.10
CA PHE A 499 -25.12 16.42 -1.73
C PHE A 499 -26.36 16.37 -0.81
N HIS A 500 -26.34 15.42 0.14
CA HIS A 500 -27.36 15.29 1.17
C HIS A 500 -26.74 15.50 2.56
N SER A 501 -27.13 16.58 3.24
CA SER A 501 -26.57 16.96 4.56
C SER A 501 -26.90 15.96 5.67
N THR A 502 -28.05 15.30 5.57
CA THR A 502 -28.47 14.27 6.53
C THR A 502 -28.01 12.90 6.03
N THR A 503 -26.74 12.57 6.28
CA THR A 503 -26.21 11.22 6.04
C THR A 503 -26.02 10.50 7.38
N THR A 504 -26.81 9.45 7.61
CA THR A 504 -26.65 8.56 8.78
C THR A 504 -25.48 7.62 8.56
N ALA A 505 -24.86 7.13 9.63
CA ALA A 505 -23.80 6.13 9.54
C ALA A 505 -24.27 4.89 8.76
N THR A 506 -23.49 4.48 7.76
CA THR A 506 -23.77 3.28 6.97
C THR A 506 -23.68 2.05 7.87
N VAL A 507 -24.77 1.29 7.94
CA VAL A 507 -24.81 0.00 8.63
C VAL A 507 -24.56 -1.09 7.61
N GLY A 508 -23.41 -1.77 7.70
CA GLY A 508 -23.05 -2.82 6.75
C GLY A 508 -22.47 -2.27 5.45
N ILE A 509 -23.00 -2.74 4.31
CA ILE A 509 -22.51 -2.43 2.96
C ILE A 509 -23.70 -2.05 2.08
N ASP A 510 -23.53 -0.99 1.31
CA ASP A 510 -24.53 -0.51 0.35
C ASP A 510 -24.01 -0.68 -1.09
N TYR A 511 -24.93 -0.82 -2.04
CA TYR A 511 -24.64 -1.13 -3.43
C TYR A 511 -25.35 -0.16 -4.37
N SER A 512 -24.58 0.44 -5.27
CA SER A 512 -25.13 1.29 -6.33
C SER A 512 -24.44 1.00 -7.66
N VAL A 513 -25.12 1.27 -8.78
CA VAL A 513 -24.55 1.13 -10.12
C VAL A 513 -24.68 2.46 -10.86
N LYS A 514 -23.58 2.90 -11.47
CA LYS A 514 -23.58 4.07 -12.34
C LYS A 514 -23.00 3.69 -13.69
N THR A 515 -23.76 3.96 -14.75
CA THR A 515 -23.30 3.81 -16.12
C THR A 515 -22.72 5.13 -16.62
N LEU A 516 -21.49 5.08 -17.14
CA LEU A 516 -20.79 6.18 -17.78
C LEU A 516 -20.65 5.88 -19.28
N THR A 517 -20.79 6.91 -20.11
CA THR A 517 -20.46 6.81 -21.54
C THR A 517 -19.04 7.33 -21.74
N LEU A 518 -18.08 6.43 -22.01
CA LEU A 518 -16.65 6.73 -22.20
C LEU A 518 -16.22 6.25 -23.57
N ASP A 519 -15.69 7.14 -24.40
CA ASP A 519 -15.17 6.82 -25.75
C ASP A 519 -16.15 6.02 -26.62
N ASN A 520 -17.43 6.42 -26.58
CA ASN A 520 -18.59 5.77 -27.22
C ASN A 520 -18.94 4.36 -26.69
N MET A 521 -18.37 3.95 -25.55
CA MET A 521 -18.73 2.72 -24.85
C MET A 521 -19.56 3.02 -23.60
N GLN A 522 -20.52 2.16 -23.29
CA GLN A 522 -21.27 2.19 -22.03
C GLN A 522 -20.55 1.34 -20.98
N VAL A 523 -20.03 1.99 -19.93
CA VAL A 523 -19.28 1.34 -18.85
C VAL A 523 -20.08 1.42 -17.57
N ALA A 524 -20.51 0.29 -17.03
CA ALA A 524 -21.19 0.22 -15.76
C ALA A 524 -20.19 0.02 -14.61
N ILE A 525 -20.24 0.90 -13.62
CA ILE A 525 -19.44 0.80 -12.40
C ILE A 525 -20.35 0.37 -11.26
N GLN A 526 -20.07 -0.79 -10.69
CA GLN A 526 -20.70 -1.28 -9.47
C GLN A 526 -19.94 -0.73 -8.27
N LEU A 527 -20.57 0.16 -7.53
CA LEU A 527 -20.00 0.90 -6.42
C LEU A 527 -20.46 0.26 -5.10
N TRP A 528 -19.50 -0.27 -4.36
CA TRP A 528 -19.71 -0.92 -3.07
C TRP A 528 -19.31 0.03 -1.94
N ASP A 529 -20.29 0.62 -1.27
CA ASP A 529 -20.08 1.46 -0.09
C ASP A 529 -19.84 0.58 1.14
N THR A 530 -18.82 0.88 1.92
CA THR A 530 -18.53 0.14 3.15
C THR A 530 -18.73 1.01 4.38
N ALA A 531 -19.30 0.44 5.45
CA ALA A 531 -19.32 1.09 6.75
C ALA A 531 -17.88 1.41 7.21
N GLY A 532 -17.61 2.68 7.48
CA GLY A 532 -16.32 3.12 8.06
C GLY A 532 -16.19 2.84 9.56
N GLN A 533 -16.94 1.88 10.11
CA GLN A 533 -16.68 1.39 11.48
C GLN A 533 -15.88 0.10 11.37
N GLU A 534 -14.58 0.24 11.15
CA GLU A 534 -13.62 -0.86 11.01
C GLU A 534 -13.37 -1.69 12.28
N ARG A 535 -14.29 -1.70 13.26
CA ARG A 535 -14.23 -2.66 14.38
C ARG A 535 -14.36 -4.12 13.92
N PHE A 536 -14.69 -4.37 12.66
CA PHE A 536 -14.86 -5.70 12.07
C PHE A 536 -14.01 -5.92 10.80
N ARG A 537 -12.71 -5.59 10.83
CA ARG A 537 -11.74 -5.78 9.71
C ARG A 537 -11.84 -7.15 8.99
N SER A 538 -12.36 -8.19 9.64
CA SER A 538 -12.62 -9.52 9.06
C SER A 538 -13.79 -9.57 8.07
N ILE A 539 -14.85 -8.76 8.26
CA ILE A 539 -16.02 -8.71 7.38
C ILE A 539 -15.65 -8.09 6.02
N THR A 540 -14.76 -7.09 6.01
CA THR A 540 -14.40 -6.34 4.80
C THR A 540 -13.58 -7.16 3.79
N LYS A 541 -12.76 -8.14 4.25
CA LYS A 541 -11.87 -8.95 3.38
C LYS A 541 -12.60 -9.68 2.25
N GLN A 542 -13.83 -10.14 2.49
CA GLN A 542 -14.62 -10.89 1.50
C GLN A 542 -15.08 -10.01 0.33
N PHE A 543 -15.25 -8.70 0.55
CA PHE A 543 -15.79 -7.77 -0.43
C PHE A 543 -14.73 -7.29 -1.43
N PHE A 544 -13.45 -7.29 -1.05
CA PHE A 544 -12.33 -7.01 -1.96
C PHE A 544 -12.05 -8.14 -2.94
N ARG A 545 -12.60 -9.34 -2.71
CA ARG A 545 -12.40 -10.46 -3.63
C ARG A 545 -12.97 -10.10 -5.01
N LYS A 546 -12.12 -10.17 -6.02
CA LYS A 546 -12.42 -9.77 -7.41
C LYS A 546 -12.89 -8.31 -7.53
N ALA A 547 -12.40 -7.42 -6.68
CA ALA A 547 -12.54 -5.99 -6.96
C ALA A 547 -11.69 -5.65 -8.18
N ASP A 548 -12.30 -4.99 -9.16
CA ASP A 548 -11.58 -4.51 -10.34
C ASP A 548 -10.83 -3.22 -10.01
N GLY A 549 -11.38 -2.39 -9.11
CA GLY A 549 -10.72 -1.19 -8.59
C GLY A 549 -11.11 -0.88 -7.14
N VAL A 550 -10.31 -0.05 -6.47
CA VAL A 550 -10.58 0.37 -5.09
C VAL A 550 -10.47 1.89 -4.97
N VAL A 551 -11.40 2.50 -4.24
CA VAL A 551 -11.35 3.91 -3.86
C VAL A 551 -11.01 3.99 -2.38
N LEU A 552 -9.88 4.60 -2.08
CA LEU A 552 -9.40 4.81 -0.72
C LEU A 552 -9.57 6.27 -0.36
N MET A 553 -10.33 6.55 0.70
CA MET A 553 -10.73 7.93 1.04
C MET A 553 -10.28 8.33 2.44
N TYR A 554 -9.76 9.53 2.55
CA TYR A 554 -9.51 10.24 3.81
C TYR A 554 -10.18 11.63 3.78
N ASP A 555 -10.20 12.28 4.94
CA ASP A 555 -10.72 13.62 5.14
C ASP A 555 -9.55 14.61 5.29
N ILE A 556 -9.51 15.67 4.48
CA ILE A 556 -8.41 16.64 4.53
C ILE A 556 -8.38 17.47 5.83
N THR A 557 -9.50 17.52 6.56
CA THR A 557 -9.63 18.26 7.82
C THR A 557 -9.37 17.39 9.05
N VAL A 558 -8.97 16.12 8.86
CA VAL A 558 -8.72 15.18 9.97
C VAL A 558 -7.45 14.38 9.68
N GLU A 559 -6.35 14.76 10.31
CA GLU A 559 -5.04 14.15 10.11
C GLU A 559 -5.03 12.63 10.37
N ASP A 560 -5.71 12.16 11.42
CA ASP A 560 -5.80 10.74 11.77
C ASP A 560 -6.41 9.89 10.65
N SER A 561 -7.33 10.46 9.86
CA SER A 561 -7.94 9.78 8.74
C SER A 561 -6.95 9.55 7.59
N PHE A 562 -5.98 10.45 7.43
CA PHE A 562 -4.91 10.35 6.45
C PHE A 562 -3.86 9.32 6.88
N TRP A 563 -3.46 9.30 8.15
CA TRP A 563 -2.53 8.27 8.65
C TRP A 563 -3.13 6.86 8.58
N ALA A 564 -4.45 6.73 8.66
CA ALA A 564 -5.14 5.46 8.49
C ALA A 564 -5.14 4.91 7.04
N VAL A 565 -4.76 5.72 6.04
CA VAL A 565 -4.67 5.29 4.63
C VAL A 565 -3.71 4.12 4.45
N GLN A 566 -2.55 4.11 5.12
CA GLN A 566 -1.56 3.04 5.01
C GLN A 566 -2.09 1.68 5.54
N PRO A 567 -2.67 1.59 6.76
CA PRO A 567 -3.36 0.39 7.20
C PRO A 567 -4.45 -0.10 6.24
N TRP A 568 -5.24 0.81 5.68
CA TRP A 568 -6.28 0.46 4.69
C TRP A 568 -5.68 -0.10 3.40
N LEU A 569 -4.60 0.49 2.91
CA LEU A 569 -3.88 0.00 1.74
C LEU A 569 -3.38 -1.44 1.93
N ASN A 570 -2.73 -1.72 3.07
CA ASN A 570 -2.22 -3.06 3.36
C ASN A 570 -3.35 -4.11 3.34
N ASN A 571 -4.52 -3.76 3.90
CA ASN A 571 -5.69 -4.64 3.88
C ASN A 571 -6.22 -4.88 2.46
N VAL A 572 -6.22 -3.84 1.62
CA VAL A 572 -6.65 -3.93 0.21
C VAL A 572 -5.69 -4.85 -0.57
N GLN A 573 -4.38 -4.65 -0.44
CA GLN A 573 -3.38 -5.48 -1.11
C GLN A 573 -3.46 -6.95 -0.68
N GLU A 574 -3.67 -7.22 0.61
CA GLU A 574 -3.83 -8.58 1.13
C GLU A 574 -5.07 -9.29 0.56
N ALA A 575 -6.17 -8.55 0.35
CA ALA A 575 -7.46 -9.13 0.00
C ALA A 575 -7.79 -9.12 -1.50
N ALA A 576 -7.39 -8.09 -2.24
CA ALA A 576 -7.65 -7.92 -3.67
C ALA A 576 -6.52 -8.47 -4.56
N GLY A 577 -5.30 -8.57 -4.02
CA GLY A 577 -4.09 -8.96 -4.75
C GLY A 577 -3.31 -7.77 -5.31
N GLU A 578 -2.06 -8.03 -5.71
CA GLU A 578 -1.19 -7.02 -6.33
C GLU A 578 -1.69 -6.65 -7.73
N GLY A 579 -1.74 -5.35 -8.04
CA GLY A 579 -2.07 -4.83 -9.38
C GLY A 579 -3.46 -4.21 -9.56
N VAL A 580 -4.34 -4.28 -8.56
CA VAL A 580 -5.64 -3.59 -8.58
C VAL A 580 -5.43 -2.06 -8.54
N PRO A 581 -6.02 -1.27 -9.46
CA PRO A 581 -5.94 0.18 -9.43
C PRO A 581 -6.57 0.77 -8.17
N ILE A 582 -5.87 1.73 -7.57
CA ILE A 582 -6.32 2.40 -6.35
C ILE A 582 -6.50 3.90 -6.65
N LEU A 583 -7.68 4.41 -6.40
CA LEU A 583 -7.98 5.84 -6.43
C LEU A 583 -7.94 6.38 -4.99
N LEU A 584 -6.89 7.11 -4.65
CA LEU A 584 -6.76 7.83 -3.38
C LEU A 584 -7.50 9.17 -3.47
N LEU A 585 -8.44 9.39 -2.55
CA LEU A 585 -9.26 10.60 -2.49
C LEU A 585 -9.09 11.35 -1.16
N GLY A 586 -8.66 12.60 -1.24
CA GLY A 586 -8.79 13.56 -0.14
C GLY A 586 -10.12 14.29 -0.23
N ASN A 587 -11.09 13.92 0.60
CA ASN A 587 -12.43 14.51 0.57
C ASN A 587 -12.54 15.76 1.46
N LYS A 588 -13.62 16.54 1.28
CA LYS A 588 -13.92 17.80 1.98
C LYS A 588 -13.00 18.97 1.60
N MET A 589 -12.52 19.00 0.36
CA MET A 589 -11.71 20.12 -0.15
C MET A 589 -12.40 21.50 -0.09
N ASP A 590 -13.73 21.53 0.10
CA ASP A 590 -14.48 22.76 0.36
C ASP A 590 -14.18 23.39 1.74
N MET A 591 -13.61 22.63 2.67
CA MET A 591 -13.22 23.09 4.01
C MET A 591 -11.73 23.44 4.11
N ASP A 592 -11.18 24.08 3.09
CA ASP A 592 -9.74 24.39 2.99
C ASP A 592 -9.20 25.22 4.18
N GLY A 593 -10.04 26.07 4.78
CA GLY A 593 -9.70 26.84 5.99
C GLY A 593 -9.52 26.00 7.27
N GLN A 594 -9.93 24.73 7.26
CA GLN A 594 -9.75 23.77 8.37
C GLN A 594 -8.82 22.61 7.96
N ARG A 595 -8.02 22.81 6.90
CA ARG A 595 -7.12 21.78 6.38
C ARG A 595 -6.04 21.44 7.39
N GLU A 596 -5.93 20.16 7.71
CA GLU A 596 -4.84 19.59 8.49
C GLU A 596 -3.82 18.86 7.59
N VAL A 597 -4.28 18.31 6.46
CA VAL A 597 -3.46 17.55 5.51
C VAL A 597 -3.17 18.37 4.26
N SER A 598 -1.89 18.69 4.03
CA SER A 598 -1.48 19.41 2.83
C SER A 598 -1.55 18.53 1.57
N PHE A 599 -1.94 19.13 0.44
CA PHE A 599 -1.99 18.45 -0.86
C PHE A 599 -0.65 17.75 -1.19
N ARG A 600 0.48 18.44 -0.97
CA ARG A 600 1.82 17.92 -1.28
C ARG A 600 2.17 16.67 -0.48
N VAL A 601 1.82 16.62 0.80
CA VAL A 601 2.08 15.44 1.65
C VAL A 601 1.24 14.25 1.18
N ALA A 602 -0.02 14.48 0.83
CA ALA A 602 -0.88 13.42 0.31
C ALA A 602 -0.45 12.91 -1.07
N GLU A 603 -0.04 13.82 -1.96
CA GLU A 603 0.52 13.48 -3.27
C GLU A 603 1.83 12.69 -3.14
N GLN A 604 2.71 13.10 -2.24
CA GLN A 604 3.95 12.38 -1.98
C GLN A 604 3.68 10.98 -1.41
N LEU A 605 2.68 10.82 -0.53
CA LEU A 605 2.28 9.51 -0.03
C LEU A 605 1.73 8.63 -1.16
N ALA A 606 0.91 9.18 -2.07
CA ALA A 606 0.42 8.48 -3.25
C ALA A 606 1.57 8.00 -4.16
N TYR A 607 2.63 8.80 -4.30
CA TYR A 607 3.80 8.44 -5.10
C TYR A 607 4.71 7.40 -4.42
N VAL A 608 5.05 7.61 -3.14
CA VAL A 608 6.08 6.81 -2.44
C VAL A 608 5.52 5.48 -1.91
N SER A 609 4.34 5.47 -1.31
CA SER A 609 3.79 4.25 -0.68
C SER A 609 3.22 3.26 -1.68
N PHE A 610 3.08 3.64 -2.95
CA PHE A 610 2.37 2.84 -3.95
C PHE A 610 3.17 2.58 -5.22
N THR A 611 4.50 2.57 -5.15
CA THR A 611 5.39 2.31 -6.30
C THR A 611 5.15 0.98 -7.04
N GLN A 612 4.38 0.06 -6.44
CA GLN A 612 4.00 -1.23 -7.03
C GLN A 612 2.52 -1.32 -7.48
N SER A 613 1.71 -0.29 -7.22
CA SER A 613 0.27 -0.23 -7.56
C SER A 613 -0.01 0.98 -8.46
N LEU A 614 -0.95 0.86 -9.40
CA LEU A 614 -1.40 2.01 -10.19
C LEU A 614 -2.28 2.90 -9.32
N VAL A 615 -1.71 3.99 -8.81
CA VAL A 615 -2.39 4.89 -7.88
C VAL A 615 -2.65 6.25 -8.50
N ILE A 616 -3.90 6.65 -8.38
CA ILE A 616 -4.44 7.89 -8.90
C ILE A 616 -4.82 8.72 -7.68
N PHE A 617 -4.39 9.98 -7.60
CA PHE A 617 -4.70 10.86 -6.49
C PHE A 617 -5.56 12.04 -6.94
N PHE A 618 -6.63 12.32 -6.20
CA PHE A 618 -7.46 13.51 -6.37
C PHE A 618 -7.88 14.06 -5.01
N GLU A 619 -8.00 15.39 -4.91
CA GLU A 619 -8.83 16.02 -3.89
C GLU A 619 -10.23 16.29 -4.44
N VAL A 620 -11.24 16.00 -3.63
CA VAL A 620 -12.66 16.06 -4.01
C VAL A 620 -13.48 16.75 -2.94
N SER A 621 -14.62 17.30 -3.35
CA SER A 621 -15.64 17.76 -2.42
C SER A 621 -16.95 17.11 -2.81
N ALA A 622 -17.39 16.12 -2.02
CA ALA A 622 -18.73 15.56 -2.14
C ALA A 622 -19.83 16.61 -1.89
N TYR A 623 -19.52 17.70 -1.18
CA TYR A 623 -20.45 18.79 -0.90
C TYR A 623 -20.72 19.66 -2.14
N THR A 624 -19.66 20.09 -2.82
CA THR A 624 -19.75 20.95 -4.01
C THR A 624 -19.85 20.16 -5.32
N GLY A 625 -19.52 18.87 -5.30
CA GLY A 625 -19.38 18.02 -6.49
C GLY A 625 -18.05 18.18 -7.23
N LYS A 626 -17.16 19.07 -6.77
CA LYS A 626 -15.86 19.32 -7.42
C LYS A 626 -15.00 18.06 -7.43
N ASN A 627 -14.46 17.74 -8.61
CA ASN A 627 -13.60 16.58 -8.92
C ASN A 627 -14.23 15.19 -8.67
N VAL A 628 -15.50 15.09 -8.25
CA VAL A 628 -16.17 13.80 -7.97
C VAL A 628 -16.34 12.98 -9.23
N THR A 629 -16.94 13.56 -10.28
CA THR A 629 -17.17 12.86 -11.55
C THR A 629 -15.86 12.60 -12.29
N GLU A 630 -14.93 13.55 -12.27
CA GLU A 630 -13.65 13.45 -12.95
C GLU A 630 -12.78 12.32 -12.39
N SER A 631 -12.64 12.23 -11.07
CA SER A 631 -11.83 11.20 -10.41
C SER A 631 -12.34 9.79 -10.67
N LEU A 632 -13.66 9.55 -10.58
CA LEU A 632 -14.26 8.24 -10.87
C LEU A 632 -14.26 7.91 -12.37
N THR A 633 -14.39 8.90 -13.24
CA THR A 633 -14.23 8.71 -14.69
C THR A 633 -12.79 8.34 -15.05
N HIS A 634 -11.81 8.96 -14.40
CA HIS A 634 -10.40 8.64 -14.59
C HIS A 634 -10.09 7.20 -14.15
N LEU A 635 -10.61 6.78 -12.98
CA LEU A 635 -10.52 5.39 -12.53
C LEU A 635 -11.13 4.43 -13.56
N ALA A 636 -12.32 4.72 -14.08
CA ALA A 636 -12.97 3.89 -15.09
C ALA A 636 -12.11 3.72 -16.36
N ARG A 637 -11.48 4.79 -16.84
CA ARG A 637 -10.54 4.71 -17.99
C ARG A 637 -9.35 3.81 -17.71
N VAL A 638 -8.77 3.89 -16.50
CA VAL A 638 -7.66 3.02 -16.09
C VAL A 638 -8.09 1.55 -16.04
N LEU A 639 -9.31 1.27 -15.55
CA LEU A 639 -9.87 -0.09 -15.52
C LEU A 639 -10.06 -0.67 -16.92
N ILE A 640 -10.57 0.13 -17.87
CA ILE A 640 -10.68 -0.24 -19.29
C ILE A 640 -9.31 -0.64 -19.85
N GLN A 641 -8.31 0.23 -19.66
CA GLN A 641 -6.94 -0.03 -20.16
C GLN A 641 -6.32 -1.29 -19.57
N GLN A 642 -6.56 -1.55 -18.27
CA GLN A 642 -6.07 -2.77 -17.65
C GLN A 642 -6.76 -4.01 -18.21
N GLU A 643 -8.08 -4.00 -18.34
CA GLU A 643 -8.84 -5.12 -18.92
C GLU A 643 -8.36 -5.41 -20.36
N ASP A 644 -8.12 -4.37 -21.16
CA ASP A 644 -7.61 -4.50 -22.53
C ASP A 644 -6.23 -5.13 -22.58
N ARG A 645 -5.30 -4.70 -21.72
CA ARG A 645 -3.97 -5.31 -21.60
C ARG A 645 -4.04 -6.79 -21.21
N VAL A 646 -4.96 -7.17 -20.32
CA VAL A 646 -5.14 -8.57 -19.92
C VAL A 646 -5.76 -9.39 -21.05
N ARG A 647 -6.74 -8.83 -21.78
CA ARG A 647 -7.35 -9.46 -22.96
C ARG A 647 -6.33 -9.68 -24.07
N GLU A 648 -5.52 -8.69 -24.41
CA GLU A 648 -4.48 -8.82 -25.44
C GLU A 648 -3.46 -9.92 -25.11
N LYS A 649 -2.95 -9.96 -23.87
CA LYS A 649 -2.02 -11.01 -23.42
C LYS A 649 -2.63 -12.41 -23.52
N THR A 650 -3.92 -12.54 -23.20
CA THR A 650 -4.65 -13.81 -23.27
C THR A 650 -4.83 -14.28 -24.72
N VAL A 651 -5.13 -13.36 -25.63
CA VAL A 651 -5.27 -13.66 -27.08
C VAL A 651 -3.93 -14.11 -27.67
N ILE A 652 -2.81 -13.50 -27.28
CA ILE A 652 -1.46 -13.89 -27.76
C ILE A 652 -1.07 -15.31 -27.33
N LEU A 653 -1.44 -15.74 -26.11
CA LEU A 653 -1.14 -17.09 -25.62
C LEU A 653 -1.91 -18.19 -26.38
N SER A 654 -3.11 -17.91 -26.87
CA SER A 654 -3.92 -18.86 -27.64
C SER A 654 -3.41 -19.13 -29.06
N ASN A 655 -2.55 -18.25 -29.61
CA ASN A 655 -1.97 -18.39 -30.95
C ASN A 655 -0.64 -19.16 -30.99
N GLN A 656 -0.15 -19.69 -29.86
CA GLN A 656 0.99 -20.61 -29.87
C GLN A 656 0.52 -22.05 -30.18
N PRO A 657 1.16 -22.78 -31.13
CA PRO A 657 0.72 -24.11 -31.50
C PRO A 657 0.91 -25.07 -30.31
N ILE A 658 -0.21 -25.57 -29.79
CA ILE A 658 -0.23 -26.59 -28.73
C ILE A 658 0.46 -27.85 -29.29
N LYS A 659 1.71 -28.10 -28.89
CA LYS A 659 2.37 -29.39 -29.10
C LYS A 659 1.62 -30.43 -28.28
N LYS A 660 0.69 -31.15 -28.91
CA LYS A 660 0.01 -32.32 -28.33
C LYS A 660 1.07 -33.35 -27.95
N LYS A 661 1.38 -33.47 -26.65
CA LYS A 661 2.08 -34.64 -26.12
C LYS A 661 1.09 -35.80 -26.14
N ALA A 662 1.43 -36.85 -26.89
CA ALA A 662 0.67 -38.10 -26.92
C ALA A 662 0.64 -38.71 -25.50
N CYS A 663 -0.55 -39.01 -25.01
CA CYS A 663 -0.76 -39.78 -23.78
C CYS A 663 -0.60 -41.28 -24.12
N CYS A 664 0.04 -42.03 -23.23
CA CYS A 664 0.53 -43.40 -23.43
C CYS A 664 -0.56 -44.42 -23.83
N LYS A 665 -0.11 -45.45 -24.58
CA LYS A 665 -0.86 -46.68 -24.89
C LYS A 665 -0.94 -47.62 -23.71
#